data_AF-A0A7X6TF40-F1
#
_entry.id   AF-A0A7X6TF40-F1
#
_cell.length_a   1.000
_cell.length_b   1.000
_cell.length_c   1.000
_cell.angle_alpha   90.00
_cell.angle_beta   90.00
_cell.angle_gamma   90.00
#
_symmetry.space_group_name_H-M   'P 1'
#
loop_
_entity.id
_entity.type
_entity.pdbx_description
1 polymer ?
#
loop_
_entity_poly.entity_id
_entity_poly.type
_entity_poly.pdbx_seq_one_letter_code
_entity_poly.pdbx_strand_id
1 'polypeptide(L)'
;MKTTLLPAVLNSYSIVFFMNNRVLGIALLLVSFINFYAGLSGLLAVLLAVLIAHWLNFDKASLKSGLYSFNALITGIGLGTFFDPGMVFFVLLALSSLLTLLISIAMGGWLGKNGLPYLSIPFVLSFWMILLPSSLYENLGLTQRNIFWINEAYALGGNPLVQIFEQIESWELQHLLDIYLRSLSSVIFQNNLLVGIVIAVALLISSRIFFSLSLLGFLSAYIFAQFVGTEAASITYYNIGANFMMIAIAIGGFFVIPSKSSYLWSILLVPLSSIVLVFFVKLFAYFQLPVFSLPYAIVTIIFIQFLQQRNLNSRMVLTPIQHYSPEINLYAYLNNKERLERFLYLPLQLPFWGEWTLTQGHNGAFTHKNEWQHAFDFMILDQEGKSYRSGGLTCSDYYCYGKPVVAAADGVVVDLQDNIEDNEIDQVNTAQNWGNSLVIRHANGIYTQVSHLKKQSLKVNKGDFVKAGEVVGHCGNSGRSPYPHLHFQVQASPYIGSPTLDYPLAYFLEQSQGQSLLRQFSKPAEKQVLSNLIQQPYLYHAFNIQPDRSLSFSYTNKDGIEQTESWQVMTDAYNFSYLYSSEKEAYAYFTCDNTMFYFTTFYGNKDSLLYYFFLSAYKILLSDFSIDVQDKLPISLLKTNIILRSLNDFFAPFVRFMEVKYRSRIQQMDHSLNTSVLELESEISIRAFGKTKPGIKSSIQINHNRIESFKFISDQSYIYAKNIT
;
A
#
# COMPACT_ATOMS: atom_id res chain seq x y z
N MET A 1 -28.44 7.45 -6.24
CA MET A 1 -28.99 6.98 -4.94
C MET A 1 -28.85 5.46 -4.75
N LYS A 2 -29.45 4.59 -5.58
CA LYS A 2 -29.37 3.11 -5.40
C LYS A 2 -27.94 2.54 -5.35
N THR A 3 -27.04 3.03 -6.19
CA THR A 3 -25.62 2.60 -6.25
C THR A 3 -24.78 3.03 -5.03
N THR A 4 -25.32 3.90 -4.17
CA THR A 4 -24.63 4.44 -3.00
C THR A 4 -25.26 3.97 -1.69
N LEU A 5 -26.60 3.94 -1.62
CA LEU A 5 -27.34 3.69 -0.38
C LEU A 5 -27.08 2.29 0.19
N LEU A 6 -27.28 1.24 -0.60
CA LEU A 6 -27.10 -0.14 -0.12
C LEU A 6 -25.66 -0.42 0.33
N PRO A 7 -24.61 -0.07 -0.45
CA PRO A 7 -23.23 -0.17 0.03
C PRO A 7 -22.98 0.66 1.30
N ALA A 8 -23.46 1.90 1.38
CA ALA A 8 -23.27 2.75 2.56
C ALA A 8 -23.87 2.13 3.82
N VAL A 9 -25.09 1.57 3.73
CA VAL A 9 -25.75 0.91 4.87
C VAL A 9 -24.95 -0.31 5.32
N LEU A 10 -24.65 -1.26 4.43
CA LEU A 10 -23.91 -2.48 4.79
C LEU A 10 -22.51 -2.16 5.33
N ASN A 11 -21.84 -1.17 4.74
CA ASN A 11 -20.50 -0.76 5.16
C ASN A 11 -20.54 -0.04 6.52
N SER A 12 -21.63 0.64 6.86
CA SER A 12 -21.83 1.20 8.21
C SER A 12 -21.84 0.13 9.29
N TYR A 13 -22.34 -1.07 8.99
CA TYR A 13 -22.27 -2.21 9.90
C TYR A 13 -20.85 -2.80 9.95
N SER A 14 -20.22 -3.07 8.80
CA SER A 14 -18.90 -3.71 8.81
C SER A 14 -17.77 -2.80 9.33
N ILE A 15 -17.90 -1.48 9.19
CA ILE A 15 -16.87 -0.52 9.61
C ILE A 15 -16.79 -0.38 11.14
N VAL A 16 -17.79 -0.87 11.88
CA VAL A 16 -17.71 -1.04 13.34
C VAL A 16 -16.49 -1.90 13.72
N PHE A 17 -16.12 -2.86 12.87
CA PHE A 17 -14.91 -3.68 12.99
C PHE A 17 -13.78 -3.24 12.05
N PHE A 18 -13.82 -1.98 11.59
CA PHE A 18 -12.83 -1.40 10.67
C PHE A 18 -12.75 -2.07 9.28
N MET A 19 -13.86 -2.65 8.80
CA MET A 19 -13.90 -3.37 7.53
C MET A 19 -14.92 -2.80 6.55
N ASN A 20 -14.67 -2.99 5.26
CA ASN A 20 -15.64 -2.80 4.17
C ASN A 20 -15.90 -4.16 3.52
N ASN A 21 -16.71 -4.98 4.19
CA ASN A 21 -16.94 -6.37 3.80
C ASN A 21 -18.44 -6.69 3.85
N ARG A 22 -18.99 -7.12 2.70
CA ARG A 22 -20.42 -7.41 2.55
C ARG A 22 -20.89 -8.55 3.45
N VAL A 23 -20.09 -9.60 3.62
CA VAL A 23 -20.45 -10.76 4.45
C VAL A 23 -20.59 -10.34 5.90
N LEU A 24 -19.58 -9.63 6.43
CA LEU A 24 -19.62 -9.10 7.78
C LEU A 24 -20.76 -8.09 7.98
N GLY A 25 -20.97 -7.18 7.02
CA GLY A 25 -22.04 -6.19 7.08
C GLY A 25 -23.44 -6.82 7.11
N ILE A 26 -23.68 -7.85 6.28
CA ILE A 26 -24.95 -8.60 6.28
C ILE A 26 -25.11 -9.38 7.58
N ALA A 27 -24.07 -10.06 8.05
CA ALA A 27 -24.13 -10.80 9.30
C ALA A 27 -24.48 -9.89 10.47
N LEU A 28 -23.79 -8.74 10.61
CA LEU A 28 -24.03 -7.74 11.65
C LEU A 28 -25.41 -7.10 11.55
N LEU A 29 -25.89 -6.82 10.34
CA LEU A 29 -27.26 -6.35 10.12
C LEU A 29 -28.26 -7.39 10.65
N LEU A 30 -28.14 -8.65 10.26
CA LEU A 30 -29.07 -9.72 10.67
C LEU A 30 -29.05 -9.94 12.19
N VAL A 31 -27.87 -10.04 12.81
CA VAL A 31 -27.80 -10.27 14.27
C VAL A 31 -28.25 -9.05 15.08
N SER A 32 -28.18 -7.84 14.51
CA SER A 32 -28.72 -6.66 15.21
C SER A 32 -30.22 -6.76 15.47
N PHE A 33 -30.97 -7.52 14.66
CA PHE A 33 -32.41 -7.76 14.83
C PHE A 33 -32.77 -8.86 15.82
N ILE A 34 -31.79 -9.53 16.45
CA ILE A 34 -32.07 -10.44 17.57
C ILE A 34 -32.73 -9.69 18.72
N ASN A 35 -32.33 -8.43 18.95
CA ASN A 35 -33.17 -7.45 19.62
C ASN A 35 -33.82 -6.58 18.53
N PHE A 36 -35.12 -6.77 18.29
CA PHE A 36 -35.82 -6.15 17.17
C PHE A 36 -35.71 -4.62 17.16
N TYR A 37 -35.89 -3.99 18.32
CA TYR A 37 -35.90 -2.52 18.43
C TYR A 37 -34.49 -1.94 18.35
N ALA A 38 -33.47 -2.63 18.85
CA ALA A 38 -32.08 -2.24 18.65
C ALA A 38 -31.70 -2.30 17.14
N GLY A 39 -32.02 -3.40 16.46
CA GLY A 39 -31.76 -3.57 15.03
C GLY A 39 -32.51 -2.55 14.16
N LEU A 40 -33.81 -2.35 14.44
CA LEU A 40 -34.65 -1.36 13.74
C LEU A 40 -34.12 0.06 13.95
N SER A 41 -33.80 0.43 15.19
CA SER A 41 -33.31 1.78 15.52
C SER A 41 -31.96 2.07 14.88
N GLY A 42 -31.05 1.08 14.89
CA GLY A 42 -29.78 1.16 14.18
C GLY A 42 -29.94 1.37 12.67
N LEU A 43 -30.81 0.58 12.04
CA LEU A 43 -31.06 0.69 10.61
C LEU A 43 -31.68 2.05 10.23
N LEU A 44 -32.68 2.52 11.00
CA LEU A 44 -33.30 3.82 10.79
C LEU A 44 -32.29 4.97 10.95
N ALA A 45 -31.41 4.90 11.97
CA ALA A 45 -30.38 5.90 12.21
C ALA A 45 -29.39 6.00 11.05
N VAL A 46 -28.93 4.86 10.52
CA VAL A 46 -28.04 4.82 9.34
C VAL A 46 -28.73 5.36 8.10
N LEU A 47 -29.96 4.93 7.83
CA LEU A 47 -30.70 5.40 6.66
C LEU A 47 -30.88 6.92 6.71
N LEU A 48 -31.26 7.46 7.87
CA LEU A 48 -31.41 8.90 8.05
C LEU A 48 -30.09 9.64 7.84
N ALA A 49 -29.00 9.17 8.47
CA ALA A 49 -27.68 9.79 8.32
C ALA A 49 -27.20 9.77 6.87
N VAL A 50 -27.38 8.65 6.16
CA VAL A 50 -26.96 8.52 4.75
C VAL A 50 -27.81 9.41 3.84
N LEU A 51 -29.13 9.48 4.04
CA LEU A 51 -30.02 10.32 3.25
C LEU A 51 -29.72 11.80 3.44
N ILE A 52 -29.51 12.24 4.68
CA ILE A 52 -29.16 13.64 4.98
C ILE A 52 -27.79 13.99 4.39
N ALA A 53 -26.77 13.16 4.60
CA ALA A 53 -25.45 13.40 4.04
C ALA A 53 -25.45 13.43 2.50
N HIS A 54 -26.27 12.58 1.87
CA HIS A 54 -26.46 12.60 0.43
C HIS A 54 -27.16 13.87 -0.04
N TRP A 55 -28.23 14.29 0.65
CA TRP A 55 -28.99 15.50 0.33
C TRP A 55 -28.14 16.77 0.44
N LEU A 56 -27.22 16.80 1.40
CA LEU A 56 -26.26 17.90 1.61
C LEU A 56 -25.02 17.82 0.69
N ASN A 57 -24.97 16.89 -0.27
CA ASN A 57 -23.88 16.74 -1.24
C ASN A 57 -22.49 16.49 -0.63
N PHE A 58 -22.40 15.75 0.47
CA PHE A 58 -21.11 15.26 0.97
C PHE A 58 -20.47 14.24 0.01
N ASP A 59 -19.16 14.04 0.16
CA ASP A 59 -18.37 13.15 -0.70
C ASP A 59 -18.97 11.74 -0.78
N LYS A 60 -19.22 11.30 -2.02
CA LYS A 60 -19.87 10.01 -2.31
C LYS A 60 -19.00 8.82 -1.91
N ALA A 61 -17.68 8.94 -1.98
CA ALA A 61 -16.76 7.86 -1.61
C ALA A 61 -16.76 7.63 -0.09
N SER A 62 -16.67 8.70 0.69
CA SER A 62 -16.76 8.71 2.15
C SER A 62 -18.13 8.25 2.67
N LEU A 63 -19.20 8.59 1.94
CA LEU A 63 -20.53 8.07 2.24
C LEU A 63 -20.61 6.57 1.98
N LYS A 64 -20.11 6.10 0.82
CA LYS A 64 -20.11 4.69 0.44
C LYS A 64 -19.25 3.83 1.37
N SER A 65 -18.19 4.37 1.97
CA SER A 65 -17.36 3.64 2.93
C SER A 65 -18.04 3.42 4.28
N GLY A 66 -19.14 4.12 4.58
CA GLY A 66 -19.85 4.05 5.85
C GLY A 66 -19.25 4.93 6.95
N LEU A 67 -18.19 5.69 6.67
CA LEU A 67 -17.52 6.55 7.66
C LEU A 67 -18.48 7.58 8.27
N TYR A 68 -19.32 8.23 7.47
CA TYR A 68 -20.24 9.25 7.99
C TYR A 68 -21.38 8.69 8.84
N SER A 69 -21.74 7.41 8.69
CA SER A 69 -22.99 6.86 9.22
C SER A 69 -22.83 5.79 10.28
N PHE A 70 -21.64 5.20 10.47
CA PHE A 70 -21.48 4.12 11.46
C PHE A 70 -21.61 4.58 12.92
N ASN A 71 -21.25 5.81 13.24
CA ASN A 71 -21.50 6.32 14.59
C ASN A 71 -23.01 6.44 14.84
N ALA A 72 -23.77 6.90 13.83
CA ALA A 72 -25.23 6.95 13.93
C ALA A 72 -25.83 5.53 14.09
N LEU A 73 -25.26 4.52 13.42
CA LEU A 73 -25.63 3.12 13.63
C LEU A 73 -25.51 2.71 15.10
N ILE A 74 -24.33 2.89 15.68
CA ILE A 74 -24.03 2.47 17.05
C ILE A 74 -24.88 3.29 18.04
N THR A 75 -25.10 4.59 17.79
CA THR A 75 -26.04 5.42 18.57
C THR A 75 -27.46 4.84 18.50
N GLY A 76 -27.96 4.51 17.32
CA GLY A 76 -29.30 3.97 17.14
C GLY A 76 -29.49 2.61 17.80
N ILE A 77 -28.55 1.69 17.62
CA ILE A 77 -28.56 0.38 18.30
C ILE A 77 -28.56 0.58 19.81
N GLY A 78 -27.65 1.42 20.33
CA GLY A 78 -27.61 1.75 21.75
C GLY A 78 -28.95 2.28 22.25
N LEU A 79 -29.52 3.29 21.60
CA LEU A 79 -30.77 3.88 22.07
C LEU A 79 -31.92 2.85 22.08
N GLY A 80 -32.02 2.02 21.04
CA GLY A 80 -33.02 0.95 20.97
C GLY A 80 -32.83 -0.16 22.01
N THR A 81 -31.62 -0.33 22.54
CA THR A 81 -31.35 -1.27 23.65
C THR A 81 -31.74 -0.68 25.02
N PHE A 82 -31.60 0.64 25.21
CA PHE A 82 -31.76 1.29 26.52
C PHE A 82 -33.16 1.92 26.76
N PHE A 83 -33.87 2.32 25.71
CA PHE A 83 -35.12 3.06 25.81
C PHE A 83 -36.30 2.34 25.17
N ASP A 84 -37.48 2.52 25.76
CA ASP A 84 -38.68 1.87 25.25
C ASP A 84 -39.17 2.57 23.96
N PRO A 85 -39.51 1.82 22.90
CA PRO A 85 -40.14 2.36 21.70
C PRO A 85 -41.45 3.09 22.01
N GLY A 86 -41.51 4.34 21.57
CA GLY A 86 -42.65 5.23 21.62
C GLY A 86 -42.44 6.42 20.67
N MET A 87 -43.44 7.30 20.52
CA MET A 87 -43.30 8.46 19.61
C MET A 87 -42.12 9.36 20.00
N VAL A 88 -41.96 9.64 21.30
CA VAL A 88 -40.84 10.46 21.82
C VAL A 88 -39.50 9.80 21.50
N PHE A 89 -39.39 8.49 21.70
CA PHE A 89 -38.19 7.73 21.37
C PHE A 89 -37.80 7.87 19.89
N PHE A 90 -38.73 7.69 18.95
CA PHE A 90 -38.41 7.79 17.51
C PHE A 90 -38.03 9.22 17.07
N VAL A 91 -38.62 10.25 17.69
CA VAL A 91 -38.19 11.64 17.46
C VAL A 91 -36.78 11.85 17.99
N LEU A 92 -36.48 11.39 19.20
CA LEU A 92 -35.14 11.48 19.78
C LEU A 92 -34.11 10.68 18.97
N LEU A 93 -34.48 9.51 18.45
CA LEU A 93 -33.63 8.71 17.55
C LEU A 93 -33.29 9.49 16.28
N ALA A 94 -34.25 10.17 15.67
CA ALA A 94 -34.00 10.97 14.47
C ALA A 94 -33.07 12.15 14.77
N LEU A 95 -33.33 12.88 15.87
CA LEU A 95 -32.50 14.00 16.31
C LEU A 95 -31.09 13.56 16.71
N SER A 96 -30.97 12.44 17.43
CA SER A 96 -29.67 11.89 17.83
C SER A 96 -28.88 11.42 16.61
N SER A 97 -29.52 10.83 15.61
CA SER A 97 -28.86 10.40 14.38
C SER A 97 -28.31 11.59 13.59
N LEU A 98 -29.07 12.69 13.51
CA LEU A 98 -28.61 13.95 12.93
C LEU A 98 -27.45 14.54 13.73
N LEU A 99 -27.57 14.60 15.06
CA LEU A 99 -26.52 15.10 15.95
C LEU A 99 -25.23 14.29 15.80
N THR A 100 -25.33 12.96 15.77
CA THR A 100 -24.19 12.07 15.58
C THR A 100 -23.51 12.31 14.23
N LEU A 101 -24.29 12.47 13.15
CA LEU A 101 -23.75 12.79 11.83
C LEU A 101 -22.98 14.12 11.84
N LEU A 102 -23.55 15.16 12.45
CA LEU A 102 -22.91 16.48 12.57
C LEU A 102 -21.58 16.39 13.32
N ILE A 103 -21.55 15.70 14.47
CA ILE A 103 -20.33 15.52 15.25
C ILE A 103 -19.31 14.69 14.46
N SER A 104 -19.72 13.61 13.79
CA SER A 104 -18.82 12.78 12.96
C SER A 104 -18.14 13.58 11.85
N ILE A 105 -18.90 14.42 11.14
CA ILE A 105 -18.35 15.25 10.06
C ILE A 105 -17.44 16.33 10.62
N ALA A 106 -17.86 17.03 11.69
CA ALA A 106 -17.07 18.09 12.31
C ALA A 106 -15.74 17.56 12.86
N MET A 107 -15.76 16.44 13.59
CA MET A 107 -14.56 15.80 14.12
C MET A 107 -13.67 15.23 13.01
N GLY A 108 -14.26 14.67 11.94
CA GLY A 108 -13.52 14.25 10.75
C GLY A 108 -12.73 15.39 10.12
N GLY A 109 -13.32 16.58 10.03
CA GLY A 109 -12.64 17.79 9.55
C GLY A 109 -11.57 18.32 10.51
N TRP A 110 -11.76 18.20 11.82
CA TRP A 110 -10.79 18.69 12.81
C TRP A 110 -9.60 17.76 13.00
N LEU A 111 -9.85 16.49 13.32
CA LEU A 111 -8.81 15.48 13.58
C LEU A 111 -8.12 15.02 12.28
N GLY A 112 -8.86 14.97 11.18
CA GLY A 112 -8.34 14.54 9.88
C GLY A 112 -7.21 15.43 9.35
N LYS A 113 -7.18 16.73 9.71
CA LYS A 113 -6.07 17.64 9.36
C LYS A 113 -4.71 17.17 9.90
N ASN A 114 -4.71 16.50 11.04
CA ASN A 114 -3.52 15.92 11.66
C ASN A 114 -3.38 14.41 11.35
N GLY A 115 -4.17 13.88 10.42
CA GLY A 115 -4.18 12.45 10.10
C GLY A 115 -4.70 11.56 11.23
N LEU A 116 -5.54 12.09 12.13
CA LEU A 116 -6.11 11.36 13.27
C LEU A 116 -7.57 10.94 13.01
N PRO A 117 -7.98 9.74 13.44
CA PRO A 117 -9.36 9.29 13.33
C PRO A 117 -10.24 9.81 14.48
N TYR A 118 -11.55 10.00 14.25
CA TYR A 118 -12.51 10.31 15.32
C TYR A 118 -13.14 9.08 15.99
N LEU A 119 -13.02 7.90 15.36
CA LEU A 119 -13.45 6.61 15.90
C LEU A 119 -14.91 6.65 16.39
N SER A 120 -15.18 6.12 17.58
CA SER A 120 -16.52 6.06 18.18
C SER A 120 -16.87 7.26 19.08
N ILE A 121 -16.03 8.30 19.12
CA ILE A 121 -16.28 9.48 19.97
C ILE A 121 -17.61 10.17 19.63
N PRO A 122 -17.99 10.36 18.34
CA PRO A 122 -19.29 10.95 18.01
C PRO A 122 -20.48 10.16 18.57
N PHE A 123 -20.40 8.83 18.54
CA PHE A 123 -21.40 7.97 19.18
C PHE A 123 -21.51 8.25 20.69
N VAL A 124 -20.37 8.23 21.41
CA VAL A 124 -20.35 8.40 22.88
C VAL A 124 -20.95 9.75 23.28
N LEU A 125 -20.51 10.83 22.63
CA LEU A 125 -20.99 12.18 22.92
C LEU A 125 -22.48 12.33 22.64
N SER A 126 -22.95 11.85 21.50
CA SER A 126 -24.35 11.94 21.12
C SER A 126 -25.23 11.11 22.05
N PHE A 127 -24.77 9.92 22.44
CA PHE A 127 -25.51 9.09 23.38
C PHE A 127 -25.60 9.75 24.77
N TRP A 128 -24.51 10.31 25.29
CA TRP A 128 -24.53 11.03 26.57
C TRP A 128 -25.45 12.24 26.56
N MET A 129 -25.51 12.99 25.44
CA MET A 129 -26.42 14.12 25.30
C MET A 129 -27.90 13.72 25.32
N ILE A 130 -28.24 12.47 25.02
CA ILE A 130 -29.60 11.92 25.14
C ILE A 130 -29.82 11.26 26.51
N LEU A 131 -28.85 10.48 27.00
CA LEU A 131 -28.94 9.73 28.24
C LEU A 131 -29.00 10.65 29.46
N LEU A 132 -28.14 11.67 29.54
CA LEU A 132 -28.05 12.53 30.71
C LEU A 132 -29.38 13.25 31.05
N PRO A 133 -30.08 13.88 30.08
CA PRO A 133 -31.40 14.47 30.35
C PRO A 133 -32.55 13.46 30.34
N SER A 134 -32.31 12.16 30.09
CA SER A 134 -33.40 11.19 29.91
C SER A 134 -34.32 11.05 31.12
N SER A 135 -33.82 11.27 32.32
CA SER A 135 -34.61 11.29 33.57
C SER A 135 -35.61 12.44 33.64
N LEU A 136 -35.45 13.48 32.81
CA LEU A 136 -36.37 14.61 32.69
C LEU A 136 -37.48 14.37 31.68
N TYR A 137 -37.40 13.30 30.88
CA TYR A 137 -38.37 12.98 29.85
C TYR A 137 -39.40 11.97 30.38
N GLU A 138 -40.51 12.46 30.93
CA GLU A 138 -41.57 11.61 31.51
C GLU A 138 -42.14 10.56 30.53
N ASN A 139 -42.13 10.88 29.22
CA ASN A 139 -42.63 10.01 28.16
C ASN A 139 -41.56 9.13 27.50
N LEU A 140 -40.33 9.11 28.04
CA LEU A 140 -39.24 8.24 27.60
C LEU A 140 -39.01 7.15 28.65
N GLY A 141 -39.58 5.97 28.42
CA GLY A 141 -39.39 4.82 29.29
C GLY A 141 -37.98 4.23 29.18
N LEU A 142 -37.45 3.70 30.29
CA LEU A 142 -36.25 2.86 30.29
C LEU A 142 -36.65 1.40 30.06
N THR A 143 -36.00 0.76 29.10
CA THR A 143 -36.30 -0.61 28.70
C THR A 143 -35.92 -1.62 29.78
N GLN A 144 -36.88 -2.46 30.22
CA GLN A 144 -36.63 -3.64 31.05
C GLN A 144 -36.44 -4.95 30.25
N ARG A 145 -36.58 -4.88 28.92
CA ARG A 145 -36.63 -6.07 28.02
C ARG A 145 -35.37 -6.91 27.99
N ASN A 146 -34.20 -6.32 28.30
CA ASN A 146 -32.94 -7.07 28.42
C ASN A 146 -32.98 -8.15 29.52
N ILE A 147 -33.92 -8.05 30.46
CA ILE A 147 -34.14 -9.05 31.52
C ILE A 147 -34.97 -10.25 31.00
N PHE A 148 -35.76 -10.09 29.93
CA PHE A 148 -36.70 -11.09 29.41
C PHE A 148 -36.52 -11.36 27.91
N TRP A 149 -35.29 -11.65 27.47
CA TRP A 149 -34.96 -11.92 26.07
C TRP A 149 -35.79 -13.05 25.44
N ILE A 150 -36.26 -14.01 26.24
CA ILE A 150 -37.14 -15.12 25.81
C ILE A 150 -38.45 -14.59 25.19
N ASN A 151 -39.01 -13.52 25.76
CA ASN A 151 -40.25 -12.93 25.26
C ASN A 151 -40.05 -12.27 23.88
N GLU A 152 -38.88 -11.66 23.65
CA GLU A 152 -38.53 -11.10 22.34
C GLU A 152 -38.26 -12.20 21.31
N ALA A 153 -37.53 -13.25 21.69
CA ALA A 153 -37.30 -14.41 20.82
C ALA A 153 -38.62 -15.09 20.42
N TYR A 154 -39.56 -15.22 21.36
CA TYR A 154 -40.90 -15.73 21.07
C TYR A 154 -41.68 -14.81 20.13
N ALA A 155 -41.64 -13.49 20.34
CA ALA A 155 -42.31 -12.53 19.48
C ALA A 155 -41.76 -12.52 18.04
N LEU A 156 -40.47 -12.78 17.86
CA LEU A 156 -39.81 -12.79 16.55
C LEU A 156 -40.01 -14.09 15.76
N GLY A 157 -39.93 -15.25 16.43
CA GLY A 157 -39.89 -16.55 15.74
C GLY A 157 -40.62 -17.68 16.45
N GLY A 158 -41.41 -17.38 17.49
CA GLY A 158 -42.16 -18.34 18.27
C GLY A 158 -41.31 -19.35 19.04
N ASN A 159 -41.93 -20.45 19.47
CA ASN A 159 -41.27 -21.54 20.20
C ASN A 159 -40.03 -22.12 19.52
N PRO A 160 -39.98 -22.32 18.18
CA PRO A 160 -38.78 -22.87 17.53
C PRO A 160 -37.54 -21.99 17.72
N LEU A 161 -37.69 -20.66 17.63
CA LEU A 161 -36.57 -19.75 17.82
C LEU A 161 -36.13 -19.72 19.29
N VAL A 162 -37.08 -19.71 20.23
CA VAL A 162 -36.78 -19.81 21.67
C VAL A 162 -35.99 -21.07 21.99
N GLN A 163 -36.42 -22.23 21.47
CA GLN A 163 -35.72 -23.51 21.67
C GLN A 163 -34.27 -23.49 21.15
N ILE A 164 -34.04 -22.87 19.99
CA ILE A 164 -32.67 -22.71 19.45
C ILE A 164 -31.82 -21.87 20.40
N PHE A 165 -32.35 -20.76 20.90
CA PHE A 165 -31.62 -19.92 21.85
C PHE A 165 -31.35 -20.64 23.17
N GLU A 166 -32.36 -21.27 23.77
CA GLU A 166 -32.19 -22.05 25.01
C GLU A 166 -31.17 -23.18 24.83
N GLN A 167 -31.21 -23.88 23.69
CA GLN A 167 -30.25 -24.95 23.39
C GLN A 167 -28.82 -24.41 23.31
N ILE A 168 -28.60 -23.28 22.65
CA ILE A 168 -27.27 -22.68 22.52
C ILE A 168 -26.80 -22.11 23.86
N GLU A 169 -27.67 -21.43 24.61
CA GLU A 169 -27.34 -20.86 25.92
C GLU A 169 -27.05 -21.95 26.98
N SER A 170 -27.58 -23.16 26.78
CA SER A 170 -27.29 -24.35 27.62
C SER A 170 -25.94 -25.02 27.33
N TRP A 171 -25.20 -24.59 26.31
CA TRP A 171 -23.88 -25.18 26.02
C TRP A 171 -22.89 -24.89 27.15
N GLU A 172 -22.35 -25.95 27.75
CA GLU A 172 -21.26 -25.87 28.72
C GLU A 172 -19.92 -25.55 28.04
N LEU A 173 -19.79 -24.33 27.53
CA LEU A 173 -18.54 -23.84 26.96
C LEU A 173 -17.51 -23.61 28.07
N GLN A 174 -16.22 -23.78 27.72
CA GLN A 174 -15.14 -23.35 28.60
C GLN A 174 -15.30 -21.85 28.92
N HIS A 175 -15.19 -21.48 30.20
CA HIS A 175 -15.44 -20.13 30.71
C HIS A 175 -14.78 -19.01 29.88
N LEU A 176 -13.54 -19.23 29.43
CA LEU A 176 -12.79 -18.27 28.61
C LEU A 176 -13.45 -18.01 27.24
N LEU A 177 -13.98 -19.05 26.61
CA LEU A 177 -14.64 -18.94 25.31
C LEU A 177 -16.00 -18.25 25.41
N ASP A 178 -16.78 -18.52 26.46
CA ASP A 178 -18.05 -17.84 26.71
C ASP A 178 -17.86 -16.32 26.87
N ILE A 179 -16.92 -15.90 27.73
CA ILE A 179 -16.62 -14.47 27.93
C ILE A 179 -16.14 -13.81 26.62
N TYR A 180 -15.34 -14.50 25.80
CA TYR A 180 -14.90 -13.98 24.51
C TYR A 180 -16.08 -13.71 23.57
N LEU A 181 -16.97 -14.69 23.40
CA LEU A 181 -18.11 -14.59 22.50
C LEU A 181 -19.10 -13.51 22.96
N ARG A 182 -19.38 -13.43 24.27
CA ARG A 182 -20.19 -12.35 24.85
C ARG A 182 -19.53 -10.97 24.70
N SER A 183 -18.20 -10.90 24.82
CA SER A 183 -17.47 -9.66 24.58
C SER A 183 -17.60 -9.22 23.12
N LEU A 184 -17.64 -10.14 22.16
CA LEU A 184 -17.84 -9.81 20.74
C LEU A 184 -19.27 -9.30 20.47
N SER A 185 -20.29 -9.92 21.03
CA SER A 185 -21.67 -9.42 20.89
C SER A 185 -21.89 -8.07 21.56
N SER A 186 -21.14 -7.77 22.63
CA SER A 186 -21.20 -6.50 23.35
C SER A 186 -20.83 -5.28 22.47
N VAL A 187 -20.06 -5.48 21.40
CA VAL A 187 -19.71 -4.43 20.42
C VAL A 187 -20.97 -3.75 19.84
N ILE A 188 -22.06 -4.50 19.70
CA ILE A 188 -23.36 -4.01 19.21
C ILE A 188 -24.43 -3.99 20.31
N PHE A 189 -24.04 -3.78 21.56
CA PHE A 189 -24.95 -3.68 22.73
C PHE A 189 -25.81 -4.92 22.99
N GLN A 190 -25.29 -6.11 22.66
CA GLN A 190 -25.97 -7.37 22.95
C GLN A 190 -25.10 -8.25 23.86
N ASN A 191 -25.73 -8.99 24.77
CA ASN A 191 -25.05 -9.98 25.61
C ASN A 191 -25.61 -11.37 25.30
N ASN A 192 -25.35 -11.86 24.09
CA ASN A 192 -25.92 -13.10 23.58
C ASN A 192 -24.84 -13.97 22.93
N LEU A 193 -24.85 -15.27 23.24
CA LEU A 193 -23.84 -16.21 22.80
C LEU A 193 -23.93 -16.47 21.28
N LEU A 194 -25.13 -16.67 20.74
CA LEU A 194 -25.36 -16.88 19.31
C LEU A 194 -24.84 -15.68 18.49
N VAL A 195 -25.13 -14.46 18.93
CA VAL A 195 -24.64 -13.23 18.30
C VAL A 195 -23.11 -13.21 18.26
N GLY A 196 -22.47 -13.56 19.38
CA GLY A 196 -21.03 -13.67 19.50
C GLY A 196 -20.42 -14.67 18.52
N ILE A 197 -21.03 -15.86 18.39
CA ILE A 197 -20.60 -16.91 17.47
C ILE A 197 -20.70 -16.43 16.01
N VAL A 198 -21.83 -15.84 15.63
CA VAL A 198 -22.04 -15.35 14.26
C VAL A 198 -21.03 -14.24 13.92
N ILE A 199 -20.79 -13.30 14.84
CA ILE A 199 -19.77 -12.24 14.66
C ILE A 199 -18.37 -12.86 14.55
N ALA A 200 -18.02 -13.81 15.40
CA ALA A 200 -16.71 -14.48 15.37
C ALA A 200 -16.47 -15.19 14.03
N VAL A 201 -17.44 -15.95 13.54
CA VAL A 201 -17.37 -16.66 12.25
C VAL A 201 -17.32 -15.67 11.08
N ALA A 202 -18.16 -14.64 11.09
CA ALA A 202 -18.18 -13.62 10.04
C ALA A 202 -16.84 -12.84 10.00
N LEU A 203 -16.27 -12.53 11.17
CA LEU A 203 -14.96 -11.88 11.29
C LEU A 203 -13.85 -12.79 10.77
N LEU A 204 -13.82 -14.07 11.14
CA LEU A 204 -12.84 -15.04 10.67
C LEU A 204 -12.86 -15.22 9.14
N ILE A 205 -14.07 -15.31 8.56
CA ILE A 205 -14.24 -15.41 7.09
C ILE A 205 -13.76 -14.12 6.41
N SER A 206 -14.04 -12.96 7.02
CA SER A 206 -13.76 -11.66 6.42
C SER A 206 -12.27 -11.28 6.54
N SER A 207 -11.67 -11.47 7.72
CA SER A 207 -10.26 -11.18 8.00
C SER A 207 -9.71 -12.09 9.09
N ARG A 208 -8.71 -12.89 8.72
CA ARG A 208 -7.98 -13.78 9.64
C ARG A 208 -7.11 -12.97 10.60
N ILE A 209 -6.53 -11.88 10.11
CA ILE A 209 -5.68 -11.00 10.92
C ILE A 209 -6.53 -10.32 12.00
N PHE A 210 -7.67 -9.71 11.65
CA PHE A 210 -8.53 -9.08 12.67
C PHE A 210 -9.12 -10.08 13.65
N PHE A 211 -9.49 -11.28 13.20
CA PHE A 211 -9.91 -12.35 14.12
C PHE A 211 -8.79 -12.75 15.09
N SER A 212 -7.55 -12.87 14.62
CA SER A 212 -6.42 -13.18 15.52
C SER A 212 -6.11 -12.04 16.49
N LEU A 213 -6.29 -10.78 16.07
CA LEU A 213 -6.11 -9.60 16.91
C LEU A 213 -7.23 -9.43 17.93
N SER A 214 -8.48 -9.76 17.59
CA SER A 214 -9.58 -9.77 18.57
C SER A 214 -9.32 -10.80 19.66
N LEU A 215 -8.88 -12.00 19.28
CA LEU A 215 -8.49 -13.03 20.24
C LEU A 215 -7.31 -12.57 21.10
N LEU A 216 -6.27 -11.98 20.49
CA LEU A 216 -5.09 -11.49 21.20
C LEU A 216 -5.44 -10.38 22.21
N GLY A 217 -6.26 -9.41 21.80
CA GLY A 217 -6.69 -8.31 22.65
C GLY A 217 -7.52 -8.81 23.82
N PHE A 218 -8.43 -9.75 23.57
CA PHE A 218 -9.20 -10.41 24.62
C PHE A 218 -8.32 -11.20 25.60
N LEU A 219 -7.43 -12.07 25.09
CA LEU A 219 -6.54 -12.88 25.93
C LEU A 219 -5.60 -12.01 26.77
N SER A 220 -5.04 -10.94 26.19
CA SER A 220 -4.20 -9.98 26.89
C SER A 220 -4.96 -9.31 28.05
N ALA A 221 -6.21 -8.89 27.81
CA ALA A 221 -7.05 -8.30 28.84
C ALA A 221 -7.42 -9.32 29.93
N TYR A 222 -7.75 -10.55 29.55
CA TYR A 222 -8.10 -11.62 30.47
C TYR A 222 -6.92 -11.97 31.40
N ILE A 223 -5.72 -12.16 30.85
CA ILE A 223 -4.50 -12.42 31.62
C ILE A 223 -4.20 -11.25 32.56
N PHE A 224 -4.34 -10.01 32.07
CA PHE A 224 -4.11 -8.82 32.89
C PHE A 224 -5.14 -8.70 34.02
N ALA A 225 -6.40 -9.00 33.77
CA ALA A 225 -7.45 -8.98 34.78
C ALA A 225 -7.17 -10.01 35.90
N GLN A 226 -6.72 -11.21 35.54
CA GLN A 226 -6.27 -12.21 36.51
C GLN A 226 -5.06 -11.73 37.32
N PHE A 227 -4.10 -11.06 36.66
CA PHE A 227 -2.91 -10.51 37.32
C PHE A 227 -3.24 -9.41 38.33
N VAL A 228 -4.20 -8.52 38.03
CA VAL A 228 -4.63 -7.43 38.92
C VAL A 228 -5.60 -7.92 40.01
N GLY A 229 -6.14 -9.14 39.89
CA GLY A 229 -7.08 -9.71 40.85
C GLY A 229 -8.53 -9.23 40.67
N THR A 230 -8.90 -8.80 39.47
CA THR A 230 -10.29 -8.42 39.13
C THR A 230 -11.06 -9.61 38.57
N GLU A 231 -12.35 -9.72 38.87
CA GLU A 231 -13.20 -10.80 38.33
C GLU A 231 -13.27 -10.75 36.81
N ALA A 232 -13.01 -11.89 36.15
CA ALA A 232 -13.11 -12.00 34.69
C ALA A 232 -14.54 -11.72 34.18
N ALA A 233 -15.56 -11.94 35.00
CA ALA A 233 -16.95 -11.58 34.69
C ALA A 233 -17.16 -10.07 34.52
N SER A 234 -16.31 -9.23 35.13
CA SER A 234 -16.37 -7.77 34.92
C SER A 234 -15.98 -7.35 33.50
N ILE A 235 -15.33 -8.23 32.73
CA ILE A 235 -14.90 -7.95 31.35
C ILE A 235 -16.10 -7.91 30.39
N THR A 236 -17.17 -8.66 30.64
CA THR A 236 -18.37 -8.63 29.78
C THR A 236 -19.29 -7.45 30.09
N TYR A 237 -19.17 -6.85 31.27
CA TYR A 237 -20.04 -5.77 31.72
C TYR A 237 -19.75 -4.45 30.97
N TYR A 238 -20.80 -3.71 30.58
CA TYR A 238 -20.71 -2.43 29.86
C TYR A 238 -19.76 -2.39 28.65
N ASN A 239 -19.64 -3.48 27.90
CA ASN A 239 -18.79 -3.58 26.69
C ASN A 239 -17.28 -3.38 26.97
N ILE A 240 -16.82 -3.72 28.18
CA ILE A 240 -15.41 -3.58 28.57
C ILE A 240 -14.49 -4.42 27.68
N GLY A 241 -14.82 -5.70 27.47
CA GLY A 241 -14.06 -6.62 26.62
C GLY A 241 -13.95 -6.16 25.17
N ALA A 242 -15.00 -5.52 24.65
CA ALA A 242 -14.99 -4.94 23.30
C ALA A 242 -13.93 -3.85 23.13
N ASN A 243 -13.66 -3.03 24.16
CA ASN A 243 -12.63 -1.98 24.06
C ASN A 243 -11.25 -2.59 23.77
N PHE A 244 -10.86 -3.62 24.50
CA PHE A 244 -9.55 -4.25 24.34
C PHE A 244 -9.36 -4.91 22.97
N MET A 245 -10.40 -5.59 22.49
CA MET A 245 -10.40 -6.16 21.14
C MET A 245 -10.27 -5.07 20.07
N MET A 246 -11.00 -3.96 20.22
CA MET A 246 -10.96 -2.85 19.27
C MET A 246 -9.60 -2.14 19.22
N ILE A 247 -8.90 -1.99 20.36
CA ILE A 247 -7.52 -1.45 20.36
C ILE A 247 -6.58 -2.37 19.60
N ALA A 248 -6.66 -3.68 19.87
CA ALA A 248 -5.81 -4.66 19.19
C ALA A 248 -6.08 -4.68 17.68
N ILE A 249 -7.34 -4.60 17.24
CA ILE A 249 -7.69 -4.49 15.80
C ILE A 249 -7.17 -3.17 15.21
N ALA A 250 -7.42 -2.06 15.89
CA ALA A 250 -7.08 -0.72 15.41
C ALA A 250 -5.56 -0.54 15.25
N ILE A 251 -4.78 -0.84 16.28
CA ILE A 251 -3.33 -0.66 16.30
C ILE A 251 -2.57 -1.87 15.72
N GLY A 252 -3.13 -3.07 15.82
CA GLY A 252 -2.48 -4.29 15.35
C GLY A 252 -2.55 -4.49 13.84
N GLY A 253 -3.57 -3.93 13.16
CA GLY A 253 -3.72 -4.15 11.72
C GLY A 253 -4.49 -3.12 10.89
N PHE A 254 -5.26 -2.21 11.48
CA PHE A 254 -5.99 -1.19 10.70
C PHE A 254 -5.14 0.05 10.44
N PHE A 255 -4.75 0.78 11.49
CA PHE A 255 -3.95 2.02 11.39
C PHE A 255 -2.46 1.77 11.25
N VAL A 256 -1.99 0.55 11.56
CA VAL A 256 -0.61 0.12 11.40
C VAL A 256 -0.60 -1.14 10.54
N ILE A 257 0.39 -1.25 9.65
CA ILE A 257 0.60 -2.45 8.85
C ILE A 257 0.87 -3.65 9.77
N PRO A 258 0.11 -4.76 9.64
CA PRO A 258 0.27 -5.95 10.47
C PRO A 258 1.70 -6.50 10.44
N SER A 259 2.30 -6.67 11.62
CA SER A 259 3.66 -7.16 11.78
C SER A 259 3.88 -7.77 13.17
N LYS A 260 5.01 -8.45 13.36
CA LYS A 260 5.44 -8.92 14.69
C LYS A 260 5.40 -7.79 15.74
N SER A 261 5.83 -6.59 15.35
CA SER A 261 5.83 -5.42 16.23
C SER A 261 4.44 -4.91 16.54
N SER A 262 3.51 -4.89 15.57
CA SER A 262 2.14 -4.41 15.82
C SER A 262 1.37 -5.34 16.77
N TYR A 263 1.58 -6.66 16.65
CA TYR A 263 1.02 -7.63 17.60
C TYR A 263 1.60 -7.47 19.00
N LEU A 264 2.92 -7.28 19.12
CA LEU A 264 3.55 -7.03 20.42
C LEU A 264 3.01 -5.76 21.08
N TRP A 265 2.90 -4.66 20.33
CA TRP A 265 2.34 -3.41 20.84
C TRP A 265 0.86 -3.54 21.23
N SER A 266 0.09 -4.36 20.52
CA SER A 266 -1.31 -4.65 20.89
C SER A 266 -1.41 -5.32 22.26
N ILE A 267 -0.52 -6.27 22.57
CA ILE A 267 -0.44 -6.93 23.89
C ILE A 267 -0.06 -5.93 24.99
N LEU A 268 0.78 -4.93 24.69
CA LEU A 268 1.23 -3.94 25.67
C LEU A 268 0.20 -2.84 25.92
N LEU A 269 -0.51 -2.40 24.88
CA LEU A 269 -1.48 -1.32 24.97
C LEU A 269 -2.80 -1.74 25.63
N VAL A 270 -3.17 -3.02 25.56
CA VAL A 270 -4.39 -3.52 26.17
C VAL A 270 -4.39 -3.34 27.70
N PRO A 271 -3.37 -3.77 28.46
CA PRO A 271 -3.24 -3.48 29.89
C PRO A 271 -3.28 -1.99 30.22
N LEU A 272 -2.58 -1.16 29.43
CA LEU A 272 -2.58 0.30 29.59
C LEU A 272 -4.00 0.86 29.42
N SER A 273 -4.75 0.35 28.45
CA SER A 273 -6.13 0.74 28.26
C SER A 273 -7.03 0.32 29.39
N SER A 274 -6.73 -0.77 30.10
CA SER A 274 -7.51 -1.19 31.27
C SER A 274 -7.43 -0.14 32.38
N ILE A 275 -6.25 0.47 32.57
CA ILE A 275 -6.05 1.56 33.52
C ILE A 275 -6.86 2.79 33.11
N VAL A 276 -6.80 3.17 31.82
CA VAL A 276 -7.56 4.30 31.26
C VAL A 276 -9.07 4.06 31.38
N LEU A 277 -9.52 2.83 31.13
CA LEU A 277 -10.91 2.43 31.31
C LEU A 277 -11.36 2.61 32.76
N VAL A 278 -10.63 2.06 33.73
CA VAL A 278 -10.98 2.17 35.16
C VAL A 278 -11.03 3.64 35.60
N PHE A 279 -10.08 4.45 35.13
CA PHE A 279 -10.09 5.90 35.35
C PHE A 279 -11.39 6.53 34.87
N PHE A 280 -11.79 6.29 33.61
CA PHE A 280 -13.02 6.85 33.07
C PHE A 280 -14.29 6.30 33.73
N VAL A 281 -14.30 5.01 34.12
CA VAL A 281 -15.44 4.42 34.84
C VAL A 281 -15.65 5.16 36.17
N LYS A 282 -14.58 5.42 36.92
CA LYS A 282 -14.67 6.18 38.18
C LYS A 282 -15.01 7.65 37.96
N LEU A 283 -14.44 8.29 36.93
CA LEU A 283 -14.70 9.69 36.62
C LEU A 283 -16.17 9.93 36.22
N PHE A 284 -16.70 9.10 35.32
CA PHE A 284 -18.05 9.27 34.77
C PHE A 284 -19.16 8.67 35.64
N ALA A 285 -18.81 7.81 36.61
CA ALA A 285 -19.77 7.35 37.61
C ALA A 285 -20.43 8.51 38.39
N TYR A 286 -19.71 9.62 38.61
CA TYR A 286 -20.28 10.82 39.25
C TYR A 286 -21.45 11.41 38.46
N PHE A 287 -21.41 11.31 37.13
CA PHE A 287 -22.44 11.79 36.22
C PHE A 287 -23.44 10.70 35.81
N GLN A 288 -23.31 9.48 36.36
CA GLN A 288 -24.08 8.30 35.97
C GLN A 288 -23.96 7.98 34.46
N LEU A 289 -22.82 8.31 33.86
CA LEU A 289 -22.57 8.08 32.44
C LEU A 289 -21.76 6.80 32.22
N PRO A 290 -22.21 5.90 31.33
CA PRO A 290 -21.42 4.75 30.92
C PRO A 290 -20.27 5.19 30.01
N VAL A 291 -19.12 4.55 30.16
CA VAL A 291 -17.88 4.89 29.43
C VAL A 291 -17.90 4.40 27.97
N PHE A 292 -18.62 3.31 27.72
CA PHE A 292 -18.69 2.62 26.43
C PHE A 292 -17.31 2.43 25.79
N SER A 293 -17.14 2.92 24.57
CA SER A 293 -15.98 2.74 23.69
C SER A 293 -14.95 3.86 23.78
N LEU A 294 -15.13 4.82 24.70
CA LEU A 294 -14.24 5.97 24.84
C LEU A 294 -12.77 5.60 25.14
N PRO A 295 -12.45 4.62 26.01
CA PRO A 295 -11.07 4.24 26.32
C PRO A 295 -10.32 3.75 25.09
N TYR A 296 -10.95 2.91 24.27
CA TYR A 296 -10.33 2.47 23.02
C TYR A 296 -10.03 3.67 22.12
N ALA A 297 -10.99 4.59 21.99
CA ALA A 297 -10.85 5.71 21.08
C ALA A 297 -9.69 6.63 21.49
N ILE A 298 -9.62 6.98 22.78
CA ILE A 298 -8.58 7.87 23.32
C ILE A 298 -7.20 7.22 23.22
N VAL A 299 -7.04 5.97 23.67
CA VAL A 299 -5.76 5.27 23.62
C VAL A 299 -5.26 5.12 22.18
N THR A 300 -6.17 4.79 21.26
CA THR A 300 -5.85 4.66 19.83
C THR A 300 -5.37 5.99 19.23
N ILE A 301 -6.09 7.09 19.47
CA ILE A 301 -5.73 8.42 18.95
C ILE A 301 -4.38 8.89 19.49
N ILE A 302 -4.16 8.77 20.81
CA ILE A 302 -2.90 9.14 21.45
C ILE A 302 -1.75 8.31 20.87
N PHE A 303 -1.95 7.00 20.67
CA PHE A 303 -0.89 6.13 20.17
C PHE A 303 -0.58 6.41 18.68
N ILE A 304 -1.58 6.68 17.84
CA ILE A 304 -1.34 7.09 16.44
C ILE A 304 -0.56 8.40 16.41
N GLN A 305 -0.97 9.41 17.19
CA GLN A 305 -0.24 10.67 17.30
C GLN A 305 1.20 10.45 17.74
N PHE A 306 1.43 9.58 18.73
CA PHE A 306 2.76 9.19 19.19
C PHE A 306 3.61 8.57 18.06
N LEU A 307 3.04 7.68 17.25
CA LEU A 307 3.75 7.06 16.13
C LEU A 307 4.12 8.06 15.01
N GLN A 308 3.28 9.09 14.78
CA GLN A 308 3.51 10.14 13.79
C GLN A 308 4.73 11.02 14.12
N GLN A 309 5.14 11.12 15.40
CA GLN A 309 6.26 11.97 15.83
C GLN A 309 7.65 11.35 15.59
N ARG A 310 7.75 10.20 14.91
CA ARG A 310 9.02 9.48 14.75
C ARG A 310 9.73 9.84 13.44
N ASN A 311 11.05 9.98 13.52
CA ASN A 311 11.91 10.23 12.36
C ASN A 311 12.09 8.99 11.46
N LEU A 312 12.00 7.78 12.03
CA LEU A 312 12.19 6.51 11.32
C LEU A 312 11.05 5.54 11.62
N ASN A 313 10.45 4.98 10.57
CA ASN A 313 9.21 4.21 10.65
C ASN A 313 9.37 2.70 10.42
N SER A 314 10.57 2.14 10.60
CA SER A 314 10.90 0.78 10.14
C SER A 314 10.16 -0.39 10.81
N ARG A 315 9.61 -0.22 12.02
CA ARG A 315 8.98 -1.31 12.79
C ARG A 315 7.46 -1.23 12.93
N MET A 316 6.90 -0.02 13.05
CA MET A 316 5.46 0.21 13.18
C MET A 316 5.05 1.17 12.09
N VAL A 317 4.76 0.65 10.90
CA VAL A 317 4.48 1.50 9.74
C VAL A 317 3.00 1.87 9.79
N LEU A 318 2.68 3.16 9.87
CA LEU A 318 1.30 3.62 9.72
C LEU A 318 0.78 3.22 8.34
N THR A 319 -0.46 2.74 8.26
CA THR A 319 -1.07 2.27 7.02
C THR A 319 -1.14 3.43 6.02
N PRO A 320 -0.36 3.41 4.91
CA PRO A 320 -0.28 4.56 4.01
C PRO A 320 -1.57 4.77 3.21
N ILE A 321 -2.15 3.66 2.72
CA ILE A 321 -3.41 3.63 1.99
C ILE A 321 -4.29 2.58 2.64
N GLN A 322 -5.49 2.99 3.05
CA GLN A 322 -6.42 2.13 3.75
C GLN A 322 -7.37 1.41 2.78
N HIS A 323 -7.25 0.08 2.68
CA HIS A 323 -8.15 -0.76 1.89
C HIS A 323 -9.25 -1.43 2.73
N TYR A 324 -9.36 -1.11 4.02
CA TYR A 324 -10.31 -1.70 4.97
C TYR A 324 -10.22 -3.23 5.06
N SER A 325 -9.02 -3.76 4.80
CA SER A 325 -8.61 -5.15 5.03
C SER A 325 -7.13 -5.17 5.40
N PRO A 326 -6.77 -5.69 6.58
CA PRO A 326 -5.39 -5.75 7.02
C PRO A 326 -4.52 -6.65 6.13
N GLU A 327 -5.09 -7.71 5.56
CA GLU A 327 -4.40 -8.60 4.63
C GLU A 327 -4.03 -7.85 3.34
N ILE A 328 -4.99 -7.12 2.76
CA ILE A 328 -4.74 -6.35 1.54
C ILE A 328 -3.71 -5.25 1.81
N ASN A 329 -3.84 -4.51 2.91
CA ASN A 329 -2.88 -3.48 3.30
C ASN A 329 -1.47 -4.06 3.44
N LEU A 330 -1.33 -5.21 4.11
CA LEU A 330 -0.05 -5.89 4.28
C LEU A 330 0.57 -6.27 2.94
N TYR A 331 -0.18 -6.93 2.05
CA TYR A 331 0.34 -7.36 0.75
C TYR A 331 0.65 -6.19 -0.18
N ALA A 332 -0.19 -5.16 -0.19
CA ALA A 332 0.05 -3.94 -0.95
C ALA A 332 1.32 -3.23 -0.45
N TYR A 333 1.48 -3.07 0.87
CA TYR A 333 2.67 -2.47 1.46
C TYR A 333 3.95 -3.25 1.10
N LEU A 334 3.96 -4.57 1.25
CA LEU A 334 5.14 -5.39 0.99
C LEU A 334 5.57 -5.34 -0.48
N ASN A 335 4.61 -5.36 -1.40
CA ASN A 335 4.91 -5.33 -2.83
C ASN A 335 5.29 -3.93 -3.31
N ASN A 336 4.64 -2.91 -2.75
CA ASN A 336 4.95 -1.54 -3.11
C ASN A 336 6.25 -1.07 -2.47
N LYS A 337 6.76 -1.69 -1.40
CA LYS A 337 7.99 -1.24 -0.73
C LYS A 337 9.16 -1.03 -1.71
N GLU A 338 9.44 -1.99 -2.58
CA GLU A 338 10.50 -1.88 -3.60
C GLU A 338 10.13 -0.87 -4.70
N ARG A 339 8.85 -0.82 -5.08
CA ARG A 339 8.34 0.12 -6.11
C ARG A 339 8.27 1.57 -5.62
N LEU A 340 8.17 1.77 -4.31
CA LEU A 340 8.08 3.07 -3.66
C LEU A 340 9.44 3.78 -3.62
N GLU A 341 10.55 3.05 -3.69
CA GLU A 341 11.89 3.64 -3.75
C GLU A 341 12.03 4.59 -4.95
N ARG A 342 11.40 4.29 -6.08
CA ARG A 342 11.35 5.22 -7.22
C ARG A 342 10.72 6.56 -6.88
N PHE A 343 9.71 6.61 -6.01
CA PHE A 343 9.10 7.89 -5.63
C PHE A 343 9.97 8.66 -4.62
N LEU A 344 10.99 8.02 -4.05
CA LEU A 344 11.97 8.66 -3.16
C LEU A 344 13.15 9.26 -3.93
N TYR A 345 13.51 8.69 -5.09
CA TYR A 345 14.70 9.07 -5.84
C TYR A 345 14.36 9.54 -7.26
N LEU A 346 15.00 10.63 -7.69
CA LEU A 346 15.11 11.00 -9.08
C LEU A 346 15.87 9.89 -9.84
N PRO A 347 15.37 9.39 -10.99
CA PRO A 347 16.06 8.37 -11.74
C PRO A 347 17.37 8.89 -12.37
N LEU A 348 18.51 8.45 -11.83
CA LEU A 348 19.84 8.72 -12.41
C LEU A 348 20.35 7.50 -13.18
N GLN A 349 20.79 7.70 -14.43
CA GLN A 349 21.46 6.69 -15.24
C GLN A 349 23.00 6.81 -15.13
N LEU A 350 23.75 5.85 -15.68
CA LEU A 350 25.21 5.93 -15.70
C LEU A 350 25.68 7.09 -16.60
N PRO A 351 26.75 7.82 -16.22
CA PRO A 351 27.22 9.00 -16.96
C PRO A 351 28.04 8.66 -18.21
N PHE A 352 27.84 7.49 -18.82
CA PHE A 352 28.60 7.02 -19.98
C PHE A 352 27.78 6.05 -20.84
N TRP A 353 28.27 5.77 -22.05
CA TRP A 353 27.77 4.70 -22.90
C TRP A 353 28.72 3.50 -22.92
N GLY A 354 28.17 2.32 -23.22
CA GLY A 354 28.91 1.06 -23.28
C GLY A 354 29.18 0.46 -21.91
N GLU A 355 30.09 -0.52 -21.88
CA GLU A 355 30.46 -1.27 -20.68
C GLU A 355 31.67 -0.64 -19.98
N TRP A 356 31.52 -0.34 -18.70
CA TRP A 356 32.57 0.20 -17.85
C TRP A 356 32.61 -0.56 -16.53
N THR A 357 33.81 -0.80 -16.02
CA THR A 357 34.02 -1.43 -14.72
C THR A 357 34.03 -0.37 -13.62
N LEU A 358 33.27 -0.60 -12.55
CA LEU A 358 33.39 0.18 -11.32
C LEU A 358 34.68 -0.22 -10.61
N THR A 359 35.69 0.65 -10.62
CA THR A 359 36.99 0.37 -10.00
C THR A 359 37.05 0.81 -8.54
N GLN A 360 36.27 1.83 -8.16
CA GLN A 360 36.14 2.28 -6.78
C GLN A 360 34.71 2.71 -6.49
N GLY A 361 34.11 2.17 -5.43
CA GLY A 361 32.71 2.42 -5.07
C GLY A 361 32.56 3.16 -3.74
N HIS A 362 31.40 2.99 -3.11
CA HIS A 362 31.13 3.56 -1.79
C HIS A 362 32.11 3.03 -0.75
N ASN A 363 32.62 3.90 0.13
CA ASN A 363 33.64 3.59 1.13
C ASN A 363 34.92 2.99 0.54
N GLY A 364 35.30 3.43 -0.67
CA GLY A 364 36.47 2.95 -1.38
C GLY A 364 37.80 3.13 -0.62
N ALA A 365 38.79 2.33 -1.00
CA ALA A 365 40.06 2.24 -0.27
C ALA A 365 40.91 3.53 -0.31
N PHE A 366 40.76 4.35 -1.35
CA PHE A 366 41.64 5.47 -1.64
C PHE A 366 40.99 6.83 -1.30
N THR A 367 40.20 7.38 -2.22
CA THR A 367 39.66 8.75 -2.19
C THR A 367 38.23 8.84 -1.64
N HIS A 368 37.44 7.76 -1.72
CA HIS A 368 36.04 7.75 -1.29
C HIS A 368 35.89 7.52 0.22
N LYS A 369 36.29 8.52 1.00
CA LYS A 369 36.25 8.51 2.47
C LYS A 369 35.53 9.74 3.00
N ASN A 370 35.01 9.63 4.23
CA ASN A 370 34.38 10.73 4.95
C ASN A 370 33.27 11.40 4.12
N GLU A 371 33.43 12.68 3.79
CA GLU A 371 32.46 13.48 3.04
C GLU A 371 32.28 13.00 1.59
N TRP A 372 33.26 12.29 1.02
CA TRP A 372 33.22 11.78 -0.36
C TRP A 372 33.02 10.26 -0.46
N GLN A 373 32.54 9.63 0.62
CA GLN A 373 32.41 8.18 0.70
C GLN A 373 31.34 7.57 -0.24
N HIS A 374 30.49 8.38 -0.89
CA HIS A 374 29.40 7.90 -1.75
C HIS A 374 29.63 8.17 -3.25
N ALA A 375 30.89 8.30 -3.67
CA ALA A 375 31.24 8.48 -5.07
C ALA A 375 31.57 7.16 -5.79
N PHE A 376 31.70 7.23 -7.11
CA PHE A 376 32.00 6.13 -8.00
C PHE A 376 33.10 6.51 -8.99
N ASP A 377 34.09 5.64 -9.16
CA ASP A 377 35.10 5.76 -10.21
C ASP A 377 34.96 4.61 -11.21
N PHE A 378 34.93 4.96 -12.49
CA PHE A 378 34.74 4.03 -13.60
C PHE A 378 35.92 4.01 -14.56
N MET A 379 36.30 2.81 -14.99
CA MET A 379 37.31 2.57 -16.04
C MET A 379 36.81 1.55 -17.05
N ILE A 380 37.35 1.54 -18.27
CA ILE A 380 37.12 0.45 -19.22
C ILE A 380 38.29 -0.53 -19.09
N LEU A 381 37.99 -1.79 -18.75
CA LEU A 381 38.98 -2.86 -18.63
C LEU A 381 38.81 -3.88 -19.76
N ASP A 382 39.91 -4.46 -20.22
CA ASP A 382 39.90 -5.60 -21.12
C ASP A 382 39.63 -6.94 -20.39
N GLN A 383 39.64 -8.04 -21.13
CA GLN A 383 39.38 -9.39 -20.59
C GLN A 383 40.43 -9.85 -19.56
N GLU A 384 41.61 -9.24 -19.56
CA GLU A 384 42.71 -9.52 -18.63
C GLU A 384 42.67 -8.58 -17.41
N GLY A 385 41.70 -7.66 -17.38
CA GLY A 385 41.52 -6.67 -16.32
C GLY A 385 42.40 -5.44 -16.44
N LYS A 386 43.04 -5.19 -17.60
CA LYS A 386 43.88 -4.01 -17.83
C LYS A 386 43.05 -2.85 -18.38
N SER A 387 43.38 -1.63 -17.95
CA SER A 387 42.70 -0.41 -18.39
C SER A 387 43.27 0.23 -19.66
N TYR A 388 44.34 -0.33 -20.24
CA TYR A 388 45.10 0.26 -21.33
C TYR A 388 45.67 -0.76 -22.32
N ARG A 389 46.06 -0.27 -23.51
CA ARG A 389 46.80 -0.99 -24.55
C ARG A 389 48.29 -0.60 -24.58
N SER A 390 49.12 -1.35 -25.29
CA SER A 390 50.49 -0.96 -25.70
C SER A 390 51.41 -0.40 -24.59
N GLY A 391 51.24 -0.82 -23.33
CA GLY A 391 52.11 -0.46 -22.21
C GLY A 391 51.60 0.67 -21.29
N GLY A 392 50.57 1.42 -21.67
CA GLY A 392 49.90 2.38 -20.77
C GLY A 392 50.71 3.62 -20.41
N LEU A 393 51.65 4.03 -21.28
CA LEU A 393 52.59 5.13 -21.02
C LEU A 393 51.99 6.50 -21.30
N THR A 394 50.92 6.55 -22.10
CA THR A 394 50.24 7.80 -22.47
C THR A 394 48.75 7.72 -22.19
N CYS A 395 48.08 8.86 -21.98
CA CYS A 395 46.63 8.90 -21.78
C CYS A 395 45.85 8.20 -22.91
N SER A 396 46.31 8.35 -24.17
CA SER A 396 45.71 7.71 -25.34
C SER A 396 45.76 6.18 -25.36
N ASP A 397 46.59 5.57 -24.51
CA ASP A 397 46.67 4.12 -24.36
C ASP A 397 45.49 3.57 -23.53
N TYR A 398 44.86 4.39 -22.67
CA TYR A 398 43.76 3.96 -21.83
C TYR A 398 42.44 3.90 -22.60
N TYR A 399 41.68 2.82 -22.41
CA TYR A 399 40.46 2.56 -23.19
C TYR A 399 39.35 3.59 -22.95
N CYS A 400 39.29 4.16 -21.74
CA CYS A 400 38.32 5.18 -21.35
C CYS A 400 38.71 6.60 -21.80
N TYR A 401 39.98 6.89 -22.08
CA TYR A 401 40.41 8.25 -22.43
C TYR A 401 39.74 8.74 -23.72
N GLY A 402 39.15 9.93 -23.67
CA GLY A 402 38.42 10.53 -24.79
C GLY A 402 37.05 9.90 -25.07
N LYS A 403 36.56 8.95 -24.26
CA LYS A 403 35.19 8.41 -24.41
C LYS A 403 34.14 9.44 -23.97
N PRO A 404 32.96 9.45 -24.60
CA PRO A 404 31.91 10.41 -24.28
C PRO A 404 31.38 10.21 -22.86
N VAL A 405 31.18 11.33 -22.18
CA VAL A 405 30.51 11.43 -20.88
C VAL A 405 29.16 12.07 -21.11
N VAL A 406 28.11 11.52 -20.50
CA VAL A 406 26.72 11.95 -20.70
C VAL A 406 26.06 12.40 -19.41
N ALA A 407 25.03 13.24 -19.53
CA ALA A 407 24.22 13.65 -18.39
C ALA A 407 23.46 12.46 -17.79
N ALA A 408 23.54 12.30 -16.46
CA ALA A 408 22.89 11.21 -15.72
C ALA A 408 21.36 11.37 -15.61
N ALA A 409 20.85 12.60 -15.73
CA ALA A 409 19.43 12.92 -15.76
C ALA A 409 19.21 14.32 -16.39
N ASP A 410 17.97 14.67 -16.67
CA ASP A 410 17.58 16.01 -17.11
C ASP A 410 17.96 17.04 -16.05
N GLY A 411 18.53 18.18 -16.45
CA GLY A 411 18.94 19.20 -15.48
C GLY A 411 19.58 20.43 -16.08
N VAL A 412 19.96 21.37 -15.20
CA VAL A 412 20.62 22.63 -15.58
C VAL A 412 22.07 22.61 -15.11
N VAL A 413 23.00 22.95 -16.00
CA VAL A 413 24.41 23.10 -15.65
C VAL A 413 24.59 24.29 -14.69
N VAL A 414 25.14 24.05 -13.50
CA VAL A 414 25.30 25.08 -12.46
C VAL A 414 26.75 25.44 -12.16
N ASP A 415 27.69 24.55 -12.44
CA ASP A 415 29.12 24.81 -12.26
C ASP A 415 29.95 23.98 -13.23
N LEU A 416 31.08 24.50 -13.69
CA LEU A 416 31.99 23.80 -14.60
C LEU A 416 33.41 24.35 -14.55
N GLN A 417 34.38 23.51 -14.89
CA GLN A 417 35.79 23.83 -15.08
C GLN A 417 36.32 23.00 -16.26
N ASP A 418 37.01 23.62 -17.24
CA ASP A 418 37.42 22.92 -18.48
C ASP A 418 38.84 23.26 -18.99
N ASN A 419 39.60 24.08 -18.24
CA ASN A 419 40.90 24.61 -18.68
C ASN A 419 42.11 23.98 -17.97
N ILE A 420 41.94 22.89 -17.23
CA ILE A 420 43.03 22.18 -16.52
C ILE A 420 43.63 21.15 -17.47
N GLU A 421 44.96 21.07 -17.55
CA GLU A 421 45.65 20.06 -18.35
C GLU A 421 45.40 18.64 -17.84
N ASP A 422 45.39 17.67 -18.75
CA ASP A 422 45.48 16.26 -18.37
C ASP A 422 46.87 15.96 -17.80
N ASN A 423 46.94 15.15 -16.74
CA ASN A 423 48.21 14.74 -16.15
C ASN A 423 48.92 13.73 -17.06
N GLU A 424 50.25 13.73 -17.00
CA GLU A 424 51.04 12.56 -17.40
C GLU A 424 50.64 11.34 -16.53
N ILE A 425 50.85 10.12 -17.05
CA ILE A 425 50.53 8.90 -16.32
C ILE A 425 51.35 8.84 -15.02
N ASP A 426 50.71 8.36 -13.94
CA ASP A 426 51.22 8.30 -12.56
C ASP A 426 51.45 9.66 -11.88
N GLN A 427 51.17 10.78 -12.56
CA GLN A 427 51.19 12.12 -11.96
C GLN A 427 49.80 12.56 -11.51
N VAL A 428 49.74 13.43 -10.50
CA VAL A 428 48.49 13.98 -9.99
C VAL A 428 48.59 15.49 -9.72
N ASN A 429 47.54 16.23 -10.03
CA ASN A 429 47.39 17.64 -9.67
C ASN A 429 46.49 17.78 -8.45
N THR A 430 47.10 17.82 -7.26
CA THR A 430 46.38 17.97 -5.98
C THR A 430 45.97 19.41 -5.70
N ALA A 431 46.61 20.41 -6.33
CA ALA A 431 46.23 21.82 -6.21
C ALA A 431 44.86 22.07 -6.85
N GLN A 432 44.58 21.41 -7.98
CA GLN A 432 43.28 21.42 -8.65
C GLN A 432 42.64 20.04 -8.57
N ASN A 433 42.38 19.58 -7.35
CA ASN A 433 42.00 18.20 -7.01
C ASN A 433 40.92 17.58 -7.92
N TRP A 434 39.88 18.33 -8.29
CA TRP A 434 38.76 17.82 -9.10
C TRP A 434 38.99 17.85 -10.61
N GLY A 435 40.05 18.53 -11.07
CA GLY A 435 40.33 18.67 -12.51
C GLY A 435 39.19 19.36 -13.25
N ASN A 436 39.10 19.10 -14.55
CA ASN A 436 37.95 19.53 -15.33
C ASN A 436 36.73 18.74 -14.88
N SER A 437 35.66 19.46 -14.57
CA SER A 437 34.48 18.94 -13.90
C SER A 437 33.22 19.66 -14.36
N LEU A 438 32.08 19.00 -14.23
CA LEU A 438 30.77 19.55 -14.54
C LEU A 438 29.79 19.19 -13.42
N VAL A 439 29.03 20.18 -12.95
CA VAL A 439 27.95 19.99 -11.96
C VAL A 439 26.60 20.34 -12.59
N ILE A 440 25.66 19.38 -12.55
CA ILE A 440 24.31 19.52 -13.08
C ILE A 440 23.31 19.47 -11.93
N ARG A 441 22.41 20.44 -11.85
CA ARG A 441 21.29 20.48 -10.91
C ARG A 441 20.07 19.81 -11.53
N HIS A 442 19.51 18.82 -10.84
CA HIS A 442 18.31 18.12 -11.30
C HIS A 442 17.07 18.47 -10.49
N ALA A 443 17.22 18.57 -9.17
CA ALA A 443 16.16 18.96 -8.25
C ALA A 443 16.76 19.72 -7.06
N ASN A 444 15.90 20.29 -6.21
CA ASN A 444 16.38 20.97 -4.99
C ASN A 444 17.14 19.98 -4.11
N GLY A 445 18.42 20.26 -3.87
CA GLY A 445 19.30 19.41 -3.07
C GLY A 445 19.84 18.17 -3.80
N ILE A 446 19.59 18.00 -5.10
CA ILE A 446 20.10 16.88 -5.90
C ILE A 446 20.89 17.40 -7.09
N TYR A 447 22.21 17.23 -7.03
CA TYR A 447 23.17 17.59 -8.05
C TYR A 447 24.02 16.38 -8.41
N THR A 448 24.45 16.27 -9.67
CA THR A 448 25.47 15.31 -10.08
C THR A 448 26.74 16.05 -10.47
N GLN A 449 27.89 15.45 -10.16
CA GLN A 449 29.19 15.92 -10.61
C GLN A 449 29.91 14.80 -11.35
N VAL A 450 30.49 15.15 -12.50
CA VAL A 450 31.51 14.33 -13.18
C VAL A 450 32.84 15.07 -13.16
N SER A 451 33.94 14.36 -12.95
CA SER A 451 35.27 14.94 -12.78
C SER A 451 36.34 14.17 -13.55
N HIS A 452 37.56 14.74 -13.56
CA HIS A 452 38.72 14.24 -14.32
C HIS A 452 38.50 14.26 -15.84
N LEU A 453 37.69 15.21 -16.33
CA LEU A 453 37.38 15.34 -17.75
C LEU A 453 38.59 15.82 -18.56
N LYS A 454 38.58 15.52 -19.86
CA LYS A 454 39.61 15.96 -20.79
C LYS A 454 39.54 17.48 -20.96
N LYS A 455 40.70 18.14 -21.02
CA LYS A 455 40.80 19.58 -21.25
C LYS A 455 40.02 20.00 -22.51
N GLN A 456 39.26 21.10 -22.41
CA GLN A 456 38.49 21.69 -23.51
C GLN A 456 37.55 20.68 -24.18
N SER A 457 36.97 19.76 -23.39
CA SER A 457 36.11 18.70 -23.91
C SER A 457 34.64 18.91 -23.58
N LEU A 458 34.31 19.82 -22.66
CA LEU A 458 32.93 20.12 -22.31
C LEU A 458 32.20 20.74 -23.52
N LYS A 459 30.98 20.26 -23.76
CA LYS A 459 30.13 20.71 -24.86
C LYS A 459 29.01 21.66 -24.42
N VAL A 460 29.02 22.05 -23.15
CA VAL A 460 27.94 22.77 -22.48
C VAL A 460 28.49 23.97 -21.72
N ASN A 461 27.65 24.98 -21.53
CA ASN A 461 27.94 26.18 -20.75
C ASN A 461 27.10 26.22 -19.47
N LYS A 462 27.54 27.03 -18.52
CA LYS A 462 26.79 27.29 -17.29
C LYS A 462 25.45 27.94 -17.64
N GLY A 463 24.36 27.35 -17.15
CA GLY A 463 22.98 27.76 -17.44
C GLY A 463 22.28 26.90 -18.49
N ASP A 464 23.01 26.06 -19.24
CA ASP A 464 22.40 25.20 -20.25
C ASP A 464 21.52 24.12 -19.60
N PHE A 465 20.38 23.82 -20.22
CA PHE A 465 19.56 22.67 -19.87
C PHE A 465 19.99 21.49 -20.73
N VAL A 466 20.29 20.35 -20.08
CA VAL A 466 20.71 19.11 -20.74
C VAL A 466 19.69 18.01 -20.49
N LYS A 467 19.51 17.12 -21.46
CA LYS A 467 18.69 15.93 -21.32
C LYS A 467 19.50 14.73 -20.84
N ALA A 468 18.87 13.81 -20.12
CA ALA A 468 19.46 12.53 -19.77
C ALA A 468 20.02 11.83 -21.03
N GLY A 469 21.31 11.53 -21.02
CA GLY A 469 21.99 10.80 -22.10
C GLY A 469 22.63 11.71 -23.14
N GLU A 470 22.43 13.02 -23.03
CA GLU A 470 23.11 14.02 -23.84
C GLU A 470 24.62 14.04 -23.51
N VAL A 471 25.46 14.11 -24.55
CA VAL A 471 26.93 14.15 -24.38
C VAL A 471 27.34 15.53 -23.87
N VAL A 472 27.91 15.55 -22.65
CA VAL A 472 28.32 16.78 -21.97
C VAL A 472 29.82 17.02 -22.02
N GLY A 473 30.63 15.98 -22.23
CA GLY A 473 32.08 16.08 -22.27
C GLY A 473 32.76 14.77 -22.66
N HIS A 474 34.09 14.67 -22.43
CA HIS A 474 34.83 13.43 -22.63
C HIS A 474 35.72 13.11 -21.43
N CYS A 475 35.89 11.81 -21.15
CA CYS A 475 36.74 11.32 -20.07
C CYS A 475 38.21 11.74 -20.32
N GLY A 476 38.90 12.21 -19.30
CA GLY A 476 40.28 12.67 -19.37
C GLY A 476 41.15 12.09 -18.27
N ASN A 477 42.15 12.86 -17.85
CA ASN A 477 43.07 12.54 -16.75
C ASN A 477 43.48 13.80 -15.97
N SER A 478 42.60 14.79 -15.83
CA SER A 478 42.91 16.06 -15.15
C SER A 478 42.68 15.98 -13.62
N GLY A 479 43.37 16.82 -12.84
CA GLY A 479 43.18 16.90 -11.38
C GLY A 479 43.86 15.79 -10.59
N ARG A 480 43.27 15.28 -9.51
CA ARG A 480 43.84 14.17 -8.71
C ARG A 480 43.55 12.81 -9.36
N SER A 481 43.99 12.66 -10.60
CA SER A 481 43.82 11.46 -11.41
C SER A 481 45.17 10.95 -11.92
N PRO A 482 45.69 9.83 -11.38
CA PRO A 482 46.98 9.27 -11.81
C PRO A 482 46.89 8.55 -13.17
N TYR A 483 45.70 8.14 -13.58
CA TYR A 483 45.43 7.47 -14.84
C TYR A 483 43.98 7.75 -15.28
N PRO A 484 43.69 7.78 -16.60
CA PRO A 484 42.36 8.09 -17.10
C PRO A 484 41.25 7.25 -16.44
N HIS A 485 40.29 7.91 -15.81
CA HIS A 485 39.07 7.31 -15.25
C HIS A 485 37.98 8.38 -15.14
N LEU A 486 36.73 7.96 -14.98
CA LEU A 486 35.61 8.86 -14.80
C LEU A 486 35.14 8.81 -13.35
N HIS A 487 35.27 9.93 -12.64
CA HIS A 487 34.67 10.11 -11.33
C HIS A 487 33.25 10.64 -11.46
N PHE A 488 32.32 10.06 -10.68
CA PHE A 488 30.92 10.46 -10.61
C PHE A 488 30.43 10.49 -9.17
N GLN A 489 29.71 11.55 -8.82
CA GLN A 489 29.08 11.65 -7.52
C GLN A 489 27.73 12.37 -7.56
N VAL A 490 26.89 12.05 -6.57
CA VAL A 490 25.67 12.82 -6.25
C VAL A 490 25.96 13.67 -5.02
N GLN A 491 25.53 14.92 -5.01
CA GLN A 491 25.85 15.89 -3.95
C GLN A 491 24.67 16.83 -3.66
N ALA A 492 24.70 17.48 -2.47
CA ALA A 492 23.61 18.33 -1.97
C ALA A 492 23.72 19.82 -2.38
N SER A 493 24.89 20.26 -2.82
CA SER A 493 25.20 21.67 -3.11
C SER A 493 25.76 21.85 -4.53
N PRO A 494 25.66 23.06 -5.11
CA PRO A 494 25.98 23.30 -6.51
C PRO A 494 27.47 23.39 -6.85
N TYR A 495 28.37 23.31 -5.87
CA TYR A 495 29.80 23.60 -6.05
C TYR A 495 30.60 22.33 -6.35
N ILE A 496 31.61 22.44 -7.21
CA ILE A 496 32.57 21.35 -7.45
C ILE A 496 33.21 20.90 -6.13
N GLY A 497 33.16 19.60 -5.87
CA GLY A 497 33.77 18.95 -4.71
C GLY A 497 32.94 18.93 -3.44
N SER A 498 31.64 19.23 -3.54
CA SER A 498 30.70 19.18 -2.42
C SER A 498 30.62 17.77 -1.78
N PRO A 499 30.21 17.66 -0.51
CA PRO A 499 29.96 16.38 0.14
C PRO A 499 28.94 15.53 -0.61
N THR A 500 29.24 14.24 -0.68
CA THR A 500 28.45 13.24 -1.41
C THR A 500 27.19 12.84 -0.66
N LEU A 501 26.16 12.47 -1.40
CA LEU A 501 24.90 11.91 -0.91
C LEU A 501 24.87 10.40 -1.15
N ASP A 502 24.39 9.63 -0.16
CA ASP A 502 24.11 8.21 -0.35
C ASP A 502 22.91 8.05 -1.30
N TYR A 503 23.18 7.85 -2.59
CA TYR A 503 22.18 7.91 -3.65
C TYR A 503 22.28 6.70 -4.59
N PRO A 504 21.17 6.00 -4.90
CA PRO A 504 21.19 4.86 -5.82
C PRO A 504 21.16 5.29 -7.29
N LEU A 505 21.67 4.42 -8.17
CA LEU A 505 21.44 4.52 -9.61
C LEU A 505 20.15 3.81 -10.00
N ALA A 506 19.40 4.37 -10.94
CA ALA A 506 18.03 3.97 -11.25
C ALA A 506 17.93 2.63 -11.98
N TYR A 507 18.55 2.52 -13.16
CA TYR A 507 18.51 1.32 -13.98
C TYR A 507 19.86 1.11 -14.66
N PHE A 508 20.46 -0.06 -14.45
CA PHE A 508 21.70 -0.45 -15.13
C PHE A 508 21.80 -1.97 -15.24
N LEU A 509 22.60 -2.43 -16.20
CA LEU A 509 22.93 -3.85 -16.35
C LEU A 509 24.25 -4.12 -15.63
N GLU A 510 24.25 -5.15 -14.79
CA GLU A 510 25.45 -5.72 -14.19
C GLU A 510 25.81 -6.99 -14.95
N GLN A 511 27.01 -7.07 -15.52
CA GLN A 511 27.51 -8.29 -16.15
C GLN A 511 28.09 -9.23 -15.09
N SER A 512 27.55 -10.44 -14.99
CA SER A 512 28.01 -11.46 -14.06
C SER A 512 28.03 -12.84 -14.73
N GLN A 513 29.19 -13.49 -14.78
CA GLN A 513 29.34 -14.87 -15.29
C GLN A 513 28.71 -15.12 -16.68
N GLY A 514 28.82 -14.14 -17.59
CA GLY A 514 28.26 -14.22 -18.93
C GLY A 514 26.74 -13.98 -19.03
N GLN A 515 26.10 -13.51 -17.96
CA GLN A 515 24.71 -13.07 -17.94
C GLN A 515 24.59 -11.60 -17.52
N SER A 516 23.70 -10.86 -18.20
CA SER A 516 23.35 -9.49 -17.81
C SER A 516 22.20 -9.51 -16.80
N LEU A 517 22.43 -8.95 -15.62
CA LEU A 517 21.44 -8.82 -14.58
C LEU A 517 20.94 -7.38 -14.49
N LEU A 518 19.62 -7.19 -14.59
CA LEU A 518 19.01 -5.87 -14.39
C LEU A 518 19.03 -5.48 -12.92
N ARG A 519 19.63 -4.32 -12.62
CA ARG A 519 19.60 -3.69 -11.31
C ARG A 519 18.69 -2.46 -11.34
N GLN A 520 17.96 -2.25 -10.23
CA GLN A 520 16.97 -1.19 -10.07
C GLN A 520 17.22 -0.47 -8.75
N PHE A 521 17.31 0.87 -8.78
CA PHE A 521 17.50 1.74 -7.61
C PHE A 521 18.54 1.18 -6.62
N SER A 522 19.72 0.83 -7.15
CA SER A 522 20.75 0.16 -6.36
C SER A 522 22.12 0.81 -6.52
N LYS A 523 23.02 0.46 -5.60
CA LYS A 523 24.41 0.92 -5.59
C LYS A 523 25.30 -0.22 -6.07
N PRO A 524 26.00 -0.09 -7.20
CA PRO A 524 26.87 -1.14 -7.71
C PRO A 524 28.04 -1.41 -6.77
N ALA A 525 28.52 -2.66 -6.76
CA ALA A 525 29.70 -3.08 -6.01
C ALA A 525 30.96 -3.00 -6.88
N GLU A 526 32.13 -2.83 -6.25
CA GLU A 526 33.40 -2.75 -6.96
C GLU A 526 33.67 -3.99 -7.81
N LYS A 527 34.39 -3.80 -8.92
CA LYS A 527 34.77 -4.80 -9.93
C LYS A 527 33.62 -5.32 -10.79
N GLN A 528 32.41 -4.77 -10.65
CA GLN A 528 31.31 -5.07 -11.54
C GLN A 528 31.44 -4.29 -12.85
N VAL A 529 31.14 -4.95 -13.97
CA VAL A 529 31.03 -4.32 -15.29
C VAL A 529 29.58 -3.87 -15.47
N LEU A 530 29.39 -2.59 -15.73
CA LEU A 530 28.10 -1.92 -15.79
C LEU A 530 27.84 -1.30 -17.15
N SER A 531 26.58 -1.28 -17.57
CA SER A 531 26.15 -0.53 -18.76
C SER A 531 24.74 0.03 -18.61
N ASN A 532 24.47 1.10 -19.36
CA ASN A 532 23.13 1.67 -19.50
C ASN A 532 22.23 0.76 -20.34
N LEU A 533 20.93 0.84 -20.10
CA LEU A 533 19.94 0.21 -20.97
C LEU A 533 19.72 1.02 -22.24
N ILE A 534 19.51 0.32 -23.35
CA ILE A 534 19.13 0.93 -24.62
C ILE A 534 17.62 0.78 -24.74
N GLN A 535 16.92 1.91 -24.82
CA GLN A 535 15.47 1.92 -25.01
C GLN A 535 15.13 1.33 -26.38
N GLN A 536 14.06 0.53 -26.44
CA GLN A 536 13.46 0.06 -27.70
C GLN A 536 12.25 0.95 -28.05
N PRO A 537 12.35 1.84 -29.06
CA PRO A 537 11.28 2.78 -29.41
C PRO A 537 9.90 2.14 -29.65
N TYR A 538 9.84 0.99 -30.33
CA TYR A 538 8.56 0.31 -30.63
C TYR A 538 7.80 -0.10 -29.36
N LEU A 539 8.52 -0.65 -28.37
CA LEU A 539 7.95 -1.00 -27.06
C LEU A 539 7.53 0.24 -26.29
N TYR A 540 8.40 1.25 -26.24
CA TYR A 540 8.10 2.50 -25.55
C TYR A 540 6.83 3.13 -26.11
N HIS A 541 6.68 3.23 -27.43
CA HIS A 541 5.48 3.80 -28.04
C HIS A 541 4.23 2.94 -27.84
N ALA A 542 4.36 1.61 -27.79
CA ALA A 542 3.24 0.71 -27.53
C ALA A 542 2.68 0.83 -26.10
N PHE A 543 3.54 1.08 -25.10
CA PHE A 543 3.14 1.16 -23.68
C PHE A 543 3.03 2.57 -23.11
N ASN A 544 3.65 3.58 -23.74
CA ASN A 544 3.51 4.97 -23.36
C ASN A 544 2.18 5.55 -23.87
N ILE A 545 1.08 4.99 -23.37
CA ILE A 545 -0.27 5.32 -23.78
C ILE A 545 -0.65 6.67 -23.15
N GLN A 546 -0.81 7.69 -24.00
CA GLN A 546 -1.16 9.04 -23.57
C GLN A 546 -2.63 9.12 -23.08
N PRO A 547 -2.96 10.05 -22.17
CA PRO A 547 -4.33 10.35 -21.78
C PRO A 547 -5.23 10.67 -23.00
N ASP A 548 -6.53 10.48 -22.83
CA ASP A 548 -7.59 10.68 -23.85
C ASP A 548 -7.51 9.72 -25.05
N ARG A 549 -6.62 8.73 -25.02
CA ARG A 549 -6.64 7.62 -25.98
C ARG A 549 -7.60 6.52 -25.52
N SER A 550 -8.23 5.87 -26.50
CA SER A 550 -9.02 4.67 -26.29
C SER A 550 -8.38 3.48 -27.01
N LEU A 551 -8.28 2.34 -26.32
CA LEU A 551 -7.90 1.07 -26.90
C LEU A 551 -9.12 0.14 -26.90
N SER A 552 -9.46 -0.46 -28.03
CA SER A 552 -10.57 -1.42 -28.09
C SER A 552 -10.05 -2.79 -28.48
N PHE A 553 -10.55 -3.82 -27.82
CA PHE A 553 -10.16 -5.19 -28.10
C PHE A 553 -11.38 -6.07 -28.33
N SER A 554 -11.34 -6.93 -29.34
CA SER A 554 -12.23 -8.08 -29.47
C SER A 554 -11.59 -9.30 -28.82
N TYR A 555 -12.35 -10.07 -28.04
CA TYR A 555 -11.86 -11.26 -27.36
C TYR A 555 -12.94 -12.32 -27.20
N THR A 556 -12.54 -13.58 -27.15
CA THR A 556 -13.44 -14.69 -26.85
C THR A 556 -13.43 -14.96 -25.35
N ASN A 557 -14.61 -14.98 -24.73
CA ASN A 557 -14.74 -15.34 -23.31
C ASN A 557 -14.66 -16.88 -23.11
N LYS A 558 -14.75 -17.34 -21.86
CA LYS A 558 -14.70 -18.78 -21.53
C LYS A 558 -15.84 -19.61 -22.15
N ASP A 559 -16.93 -18.96 -22.50
CA ASP A 559 -18.13 -19.58 -23.06
C ASP A 559 -18.10 -19.62 -24.60
N GLY A 560 -16.99 -19.20 -25.21
CA GLY A 560 -16.85 -19.15 -26.67
C GLY A 560 -17.52 -17.95 -27.33
N ILE A 561 -18.02 -16.99 -26.54
CA ILE A 561 -18.73 -15.81 -27.05
C ILE A 561 -17.72 -14.69 -27.31
N GLU A 562 -17.78 -14.11 -28.51
CA GLU A 562 -17.01 -12.94 -28.87
C GLU A 562 -17.57 -11.69 -28.17
N GLN A 563 -16.70 -10.96 -27.51
CA GLN A 563 -17.01 -9.75 -26.75
C GLN A 563 -16.02 -8.65 -27.12
N THR A 564 -16.43 -7.41 -26.94
CA THR A 564 -15.56 -6.24 -27.08
C THR A 564 -15.45 -5.53 -25.75
N GLU A 565 -14.25 -5.05 -25.41
CA GLU A 565 -14.03 -4.18 -24.25
C GLU A 565 -13.17 -2.99 -24.66
N SER A 566 -13.61 -1.79 -24.31
CA SER A 566 -12.91 -0.54 -24.62
C SER A 566 -12.28 0.03 -23.35
N TRP A 567 -11.02 0.46 -23.46
CA TRP A 567 -10.26 1.04 -22.36
C TRP A 567 -9.96 2.50 -22.67
N GLN A 568 -10.39 3.39 -21.79
CA GLN A 568 -10.03 4.80 -21.84
C GLN A 568 -8.83 5.07 -20.95
N VAL A 569 -7.87 5.86 -21.45
CA VAL A 569 -6.71 6.28 -20.66
C VAL A 569 -7.02 7.61 -19.99
N MET A 570 -6.99 7.59 -18.66
CA MET A 570 -7.41 8.71 -17.83
C MET A 570 -6.31 9.06 -16.83
N THR A 571 -6.36 10.27 -16.27
CA THR A 571 -5.53 10.70 -15.14
C THR A 571 -6.41 11.13 -13.97
N ASP A 572 -5.98 10.83 -12.74
CA ASP A 572 -6.66 11.32 -11.54
C ASP A 572 -6.18 12.73 -11.14
N ALA A 573 -6.74 13.25 -10.04
CA ALA A 573 -6.39 14.58 -9.52
C ALA A 573 -4.92 14.72 -9.04
N TYR A 574 -4.19 13.61 -8.95
CA TYR A 574 -2.79 13.55 -8.55
C TYR A 574 -1.86 13.23 -9.73
N ASN A 575 -2.37 13.29 -10.97
CA ASN A 575 -1.67 12.94 -12.21
C ASN A 575 -1.23 11.47 -12.29
N PHE A 576 -1.89 10.55 -11.59
CA PHE A 576 -1.67 9.13 -11.82
C PHE A 576 -2.50 8.65 -13.00
N SER A 577 -1.83 8.06 -13.99
CA SER A 577 -2.46 7.48 -15.18
C SER A 577 -3.08 6.12 -14.89
N TYR A 578 -4.26 5.87 -15.45
CA TYR A 578 -4.94 4.58 -15.37
C TYR A 578 -5.72 4.25 -16.63
N LEU A 579 -5.86 2.95 -16.90
CA LEU A 579 -6.81 2.42 -17.87
C LEU A 579 -8.16 2.21 -17.19
N TYR A 580 -9.23 2.64 -17.84
CA TYR A 580 -10.59 2.50 -17.35
C TYR A 580 -11.47 1.74 -18.35
N SER A 581 -12.11 0.67 -17.87
CA SER A 581 -13.11 -0.10 -18.59
C SER A 581 -14.49 0.25 -18.03
N SER A 582 -15.29 0.95 -18.83
CA SER A 582 -16.62 1.42 -18.44
C SER A 582 -17.63 0.27 -18.33
N GLU A 583 -17.47 -0.72 -19.20
CA GLU A 583 -18.35 -1.87 -19.37
C GLU A 583 -18.25 -2.86 -18.20
N LYS A 584 -17.07 -2.92 -17.56
CA LYS A 584 -16.79 -3.85 -16.45
C LYS A 584 -16.50 -3.14 -15.12
N GLU A 585 -16.56 -1.81 -15.08
CA GLU A 585 -16.18 -0.97 -13.94
C GLU A 585 -14.80 -1.35 -13.38
N ALA A 586 -13.80 -1.48 -14.26
CA ALA A 586 -12.44 -1.88 -13.92
C ALA A 586 -11.42 -0.77 -14.16
N TYR A 587 -10.44 -0.66 -13.26
CA TYR A 587 -9.42 0.38 -13.25
C TYR A 587 -8.04 -0.26 -13.07
N ALA A 588 -7.08 0.10 -13.91
CA ALA A 588 -5.70 -0.37 -13.81
C ALA A 588 -4.74 0.82 -13.88
N TYR A 589 -4.21 1.23 -12.71
CA TYR A 589 -3.24 2.30 -12.59
C TYR A 589 -1.87 1.84 -13.03
N PHE A 590 -1.17 2.66 -13.81
CA PHE A 590 0.14 2.32 -14.37
C PHE A 590 1.11 3.48 -14.35
N THR A 591 2.38 3.15 -14.54
CA THR A 591 3.46 4.12 -14.74
C THR A 591 4.31 3.64 -15.91
N CYS A 592 4.69 4.59 -16.76
CA CYS A 592 5.60 4.37 -17.87
C CYS A 592 6.70 5.43 -17.79
N ASP A 593 7.96 5.01 -17.68
CA ASP A 593 9.12 5.86 -17.97
C ASP A 593 9.81 5.40 -19.26
N ASN A 594 11.01 5.92 -19.52
CA ASN A 594 11.77 5.57 -20.72
C ASN A 594 12.26 4.12 -20.72
N THR A 595 12.37 3.48 -19.55
CA THR A 595 13.01 2.17 -19.38
C THR A 595 12.02 1.09 -18.95
N MET A 596 10.94 1.44 -18.26
CA MET A 596 10.05 0.50 -17.61
C MET A 596 8.58 0.94 -17.72
N PHE A 597 7.72 -0.01 -18.06
CA PHE A 597 6.27 0.07 -17.85
C PHE A 597 5.87 -0.88 -16.73
N TYR A 598 4.97 -0.47 -15.84
CA TYR A 598 4.36 -1.38 -14.87
C TYR A 598 3.02 -0.87 -14.35
N PHE A 599 2.16 -1.80 -13.98
CA PHE A 599 0.94 -1.49 -13.25
C PHE A 599 1.23 -1.36 -11.76
N THR A 600 0.64 -0.35 -11.12
CA THR A 600 0.75 -0.10 -9.67
C THR A 600 -0.41 -0.74 -8.91
N THR A 601 -1.65 -0.61 -9.39
CA THR A 601 -2.83 -1.11 -8.68
C THR A 601 -3.98 -1.41 -9.63
N PHE A 602 -4.81 -2.39 -9.25
CA PHE A 602 -6.02 -2.77 -9.96
C PHE A 602 -7.25 -2.70 -9.04
N TYR A 603 -8.34 -2.14 -9.53
CA TYR A 603 -9.65 -2.13 -8.89
C TYR A 603 -10.75 -2.59 -9.86
N GLY A 604 -11.83 -3.15 -9.32
CA GLY A 604 -13.00 -3.54 -10.11
C GLY A 604 -13.08 -5.02 -10.43
N ASN A 605 -13.78 -5.35 -11.51
CA ASN A 605 -14.13 -6.73 -11.85
C ASN A 605 -12.92 -7.52 -12.37
N LYS A 606 -12.59 -8.65 -11.70
CA LYS A 606 -11.47 -9.54 -12.05
C LYS A 606 -11.78 -10.52 -13.19
N ASP A 607 -12.98 -10.48 -13.74
CA ASP A 607 -13.34 -11.20 -14.95
C ASP A 607 -13.37 -10.26 -16.18
N SER A 608 -12.88 -9.02 -16.05
CA SER A 608 -12.69 -8.06 -17.15
C SER A 608 -11.47 -8.41 -18.01
N LEU A 609 -11.49 -8.03 -19.29
CA LEU A 609 -10.33 -8.15 -20.15
C LEU A 609 -9.15 -7.33 -19.61
N LEU A 610 -9.44 -6.14 -19.07
CA LEU A 610 -8.43 -5.28 -18.45
C LEU A 610 -7.68 -5.96 -17.30
N TYR A 611 -8.35 -6.79 -16.50
CA TYR A 611 -7.68 -7.57 -15.44
C TYR A 611 -6.66 -8.57 -16.00
N TYR A 612 -7.00 -9.26 -17.09
CA TYR A 612 -6.08 -10.21 -17.72
C TYR A 612 -4.91 -9.50 -18.40
N PHE A 613 -5.14 -8.33 -19.00
CA PHE A 613 -4.09 -7.48 -19.51
C PHE A 613 -3.18 -6.96 -18.39
N PHE A 614 -3.76 -6.51 -17.27
CA PHE A 614 -3.02 -6.10 -16.07
C PHE A 614 -2.07 -7.20 -15.56
N LEU A 615 -2.51 -8.46 -15.55
CA LEU A 615 -1.65 -9.59 -15.17
C LEU A 615 -0.60 -9.90 -16.24
N SER A 616 -0.94 -9.76 -17.52
CA SER A 616 -0.03 -10.08 -18.64
C SER A 616 1.10 -9.07 -18.78
N ALA A 617 0.81 -7.79 -18.53
CA ALA A 617 1.73 -6.66 -18.66
C ALA A 617 2.10 -6.05 -17.30
N TYR A 618 2.11 -6.84 -16.22
CA TYR A 618 2.25 -6.31 -14.86
C TYR A 618 3.51 -5.46 -14.66
N LYS A 619 4.63 -5.87 -15.27
CA LYS A 619 5.88 -5.11 -15.37
C LYS A 619 6.62 -5.53 -16.63
N ILE A 620 7.16 -4.56 -17.38
CA ILE A 620 7.77 -4.76 -18.69
C ILE A 620 8.99 -3.84 -18.82
N LEU A 621 10.12 -4.41 -19.21
CA LEU A 621 11.30 -3.65 -19.62
C LEU A 621 11.09 -3.11 -21.03
N LEU A 622 11.31 -1.82 -21.24
CA LEU A 622 11.17 -1.15 -22.54
C LEU A 622 12.53 -1.03 -23.24
N SER A 623 13.29 -2.12 -23.27
CA SER A 623 14.68 -2.15 -23.73
C SER A 623 14.91 -3.25 -24.76
N ASP A 624 15.95 -3.08 -25.61
CA ASP A 624 16.35 -4.08 -26.61
C ASP A 624 16.91 -5.37 -26.01
N PHE A 625 17.32 -5.34 -24.75
CA PHE A 625 17.90 -6.51 -24.10
C PHE A 625 16.82 -7.53 -23.71
N SER A 626 17.00 -8.80 -24.14
CA SER A 626 16.18 -9.93 -23.71
C SER A 626 16.59 -10.40 -22.31
N ILE A 627 16.21 -9.62 -21.29
CA ILE A 627 16.50 -9.89 -19.88
C ILE A 627 15.21 -10.21 -19.13
N ASP A 628 15.31 -11.12 -18.17
CA ASP A 628 14.19 -11.41 -17.28
C ASP A 628 13.95 -10.28 -16.28
N VAL A 629 12.78 -9.69 -16.35
CA VAL A 629 12.28 -8.83 -15.28
C VAL A 629 11.54 -9.69 -14.28
N GLN A 630 11.88 -9.56 -13.00
CA GLN A 630 11.18 -10.23 -11.92
C GLN A 630 10.43 -9.21 -11.05
N ASP A 631 9.25 -9.59 -10.59
CA ASP A 631 8.44 -8.81 -9.64
C ASP A 631 7.56 -9.73 -8.79
N LYS A 632 6.84 -9.15 -7.82
CA LYS A 632 5.89 -9.83 -6.95
C LYS A 632 4.49 -9.25 -7.12
N LEU A 633 3.52 -10.14 -7.22
CA LEU A 633 2.10 -9.81 -7.29
C LEU A 633 1.45 -10.00 -5.92
N PRO A 634 0.50 -9.14 -5.52
CA PRO A 634 -0.21 -9.36 -4.26
C PRO A 634 -1.03 -10.65 -4.37
N ILE A 635 -0.93 -11.52 -3.36
CA ILE A 635 -1.69 -12.79 -3.32
C ILE A 635 -3.20 -12.52 -3.45
N SER A 636 -3.66 -11.37 -2.95
CA SER A 636 -5.04 -10.91 -3.02
C SER A 636 -5.54 -10.70 -4.45
N LEU A 637 -4.66 -10.50 -5.45
CA LEU A 637 -5.06 -10.30 -6.83
C LEU A 637 -5.47 -11.59 -7.52
N LEU A 638 -4.86 -12.74 -7.19
CA LEU A 638 -5.15 -14.02 -7.83
C LEU A 638 -6.25 -14.83 -7.12
N LYS A 639 -6.91 -15.71 -7.88
CA LYS A 639 -7.79 -16.75 -7.34
C LYS A 639 -6.90 -17.93 -6.89
N THR A 640 -6.68 -18.06 -5.59
CA THR A 640 -5.91 -19.15 -4.98
C THR A 640 -6.80 -20.07 -4.15
N ASN A 641 -6.30 -21.24 -3.75
CA ASN A 641 -7.02 -22.14 -2.86
C ASN A 641 -7.33 -21.43 -1.53
N ILE A 642 -8.63 -21.39 -1.18
CA ILE A 642 -9.16 -20.65 -0.03
C ILE A 642 -8.55 -21.12 1.31
N ILE A 643 -8.26 -22.41 1.46
CA ILE A 643 -7.71 -22.98 2.71
C ILE A 643 -6.26 -22.55 2.87
N LEU A 644 -5.45 -22.74 1.83
CA LEU A 644 -4.04 -22.34 1.83
C LEU A 644 -3.90 -20.83 2.04
N ARG A 645 -4.74 -20.04 1.37
CA ARG A 645 -4.77 -18.58 1.53
C ARG A 645 -5.17 -18.17 2.94
N SER A 646 -6.23 -18.77 3.50
CA SER A 646 -6.68 -18.47 4.86
C SER A 646 -5.59 -18.76 5.89
N LEU A 647 -4.92 -19.91 5.75
CA LEU A 647 -3.79 -20.25 6.62
C LEU A 647 -2.65 -19.23 6.45
N ASN A 648 -2.36 -18.79 5.22
CA ASN A 648 -1.31 -17.81 4.98
C ASN A 648 -1.66 -16.46 5.58
N ASP A 649 -2.90 -16.00 5.39
CA ASP A 649 -3.39 -14.73 5.91
C ASP A 649 -3.36 -14.70 7.45
N PHE A 650 -3.63 -15.82 8.12
CA PHE A 650 -3.56 -15.93 9.58
C PHE A 650 -2.13 -15.72 10.12
N PHE A 651 -1.12 -16.28 9.44
CA PHE A 651 0.28 -16.17 9.87
C PHE A 651 1.07 -15.04 9.20
N ALA A 652 0.50 -14.37 8.18
CA ALA A 652 1.18 -13.39 7.34
C ALA A 652 1.92 -12.26 8.08
N PRO A 653 1.45 -11.76 9.26
CA PRO A 653 2.20 -10.78 10.05
C PRO A 653 3.55 -11.30 10.58
N PHE A 654 3.69 -12.62 10.72
CA PHE A 654 4.85 -13.29 11.31
C PHE A 654 5.69 -14.02 10.27
N VAL A 655 5.04 -14.86 9.45
CA VAL A 655 5.65 -15.75 8.46
C VAL A 655 4.68 -15.88 7.28
N ARG A 656 5.21 -15.69 6.07
CA ARG A 656 4.46 -15.87 4.82
C ARG A 656 5.02 -17.07 4.10
N PHE A 657 4.18 -18.05 3.83
CA PHE A 657 4.57 -19.27 3.12
C PHE A 657 4.02 -19.32 1.70
N MET A 658 3.17 -18.36 1.33
CA MET A 658 2.75 -18.11 -0.05
C MET A 658 3.41 -16.84 -0.61
N GLU A 659 3.84 -16.91 -1.86
CA GLU A 659 4.38 -15.80 -2.64
C GLU A 659 3.97 -15.96 -4.10
N VAL A 660 3.59 -14.87 -4.76
CA VAL A 660 3.29 -14.85 -6.20
C VAL A 660 4.42 -14.14 -6.90
N LYS A 661 5.13 -14.85 -7.77
CA LYS A 661 6.23 -14.31 -8.57
C LYS A 661 5.74 -14.05 -9.98
N TYR A 662 6.06 -12.88 -10.49
CA TYR A 662 5.88 -12.48 -11.87
C TYR A 662 7.24 -12.43 -12.56
N ARG A 663 7.30 -12.93 -13.77
CA ARG A 663 8.45 -12.83 -14.66
C ARG A 663 7.98 -12.36 -16.03
N SER A 664 8.72 -11.47 -16.66
CA SER A 664 8.53 -11.12 -18.07
C SER A 664 9.84 -11.08 -18.82
N ARG A 665 9.79 -11.42 -20.11
CA ARG A 665 10.92 -11.36 -21.03
C ARG A 665 10.44 -10.95 -22.42
N ILE A 666 11.30 -10.26 -23.15
CA ILE A 666 11.08 -9.87 -24.54
C ILE A 666 11.72 -10.93 -25.44
N GLN A 667 10.93 -11.46 -26.38
CA GLN A 667 11.41 -12.29 -27.48
C GLN A 667 11.30 -11.49 -28.78
N GLN A 668 12.42 -11.34 -29.49
CA GLN A 668 12.43 -10.77 -30.84
C GLN A 668 12.03 -11.85 -31.83
N MET A 669 11.03 -11.57 -32.68
CA MET A 669 10.54 -12.56 -33.67
C MET A 669 11.28 -12.47 -35.01
N ASP A 670 11.87 -11.32 -35.34
CA ASP A 670 12.71 -11.15 -36.54
C ASP A 670 14.18 -10.94 -36.16
N HIS A 671 15.11 -11.59 -36.87
CA HIS A 671 16.56 -11.41 -36.66
C HIS A 671 17.16 -10.22 -37.43
N SER A 672 16.32 -9.33 -37.96
CA SER A 672 16.80 -8.14 -38.68
C SER A 672 17.00 -6.97 -37.71
N LEU A 673 17.94 -6.07 -38.02
CA LEU A 673 18.30 -4.89 -37.21
C LEU A 673 17.15 -3.87 -37.00
N ASN A 674 15.95 -4.16 -37.50
CA ASN A 674 14.78 -3.29 -37.44
C ASN A 674 13.50 -4.14 -37.20
N THR A 675 13.43 -4.77 -36.03
CA THR A 675 12.29 -5.62 -35.61
C THR A 675 11.03 -4.79 -35.41
N SER A 676 10.15 -4.81 -36.40
CA SER A 676 8.80 -4.25 -36.27
C SER A 676 7.86 -5.16 -35.45
N VAL A 677 8.20 -6.44 -35.28
CA VAL A 677 7.40 -7.42 -34.54
C VAL A 677 8.17 -7.94 -33.32
N LEU A 678 7.56 -7.75 -32.14
CA LEU A 678 8.09 -8.17 -30.85
C LEU A 678 7.03 -8.99 -30.11
N GLU A 679 7.44 -10.05 -29.43
CA GLU A 679 6.58 -10.80 -28.52
C GLU A 679 7.08 -10.67 -27.10
N LEU A 680 6.23 -10.19 -26.21
CA LEU A 680 6.48 -10.18 -24.76
C LEU A 680 5.87 -11.42 -24.16
N GLU A 681 6.69 -12.23 -23.50
CA GLU A 681 6.20 -13.35 -22.71
C GLU A 681 6.21 -12.99 -21.23
N SER A 682 5.17 -13.41 -20.52
CA SER A 682 5.12 -13.32 -19.07
C SER A 682 4.60 -14.59 -18.43
N GLU A 683 5.12 -14.87 -17.24
CA GLU A 683 4.77 -16.04 -16.44
C GLU A 683 4.48 -15.60 -15.00
N ILE A 684 3.37 -16.10 -14.47
CA ILE A 684 3.04 -15.97 -13.05
C ILE A 684 3.09 -17.36 -12.42
N SER A 685 3.90 -17.47 -11.37
CA SER A 685 4.06 -18.69 -10.59
C SER A 685 3.70 -18.44 -9.13
N ILE A 686 3.09 -19.43 -8.50
CA ILE A 686 2.69 -19.38 -7.09
C ILE A 686 3.62 -20.32 -6.33
N ARG A 687 4.39 -19.75 -5.40
CA ARG A 687 5.20 -20.52 -4.47
C ARG A 687 4.43 -20.70 -3.17
N ALA A 688 4.20 -21.94 -2.76
CA ALA A 688 3.56 -22.29 -1.50
C ALA A 688 4.39 -23.35 -0.77
N PHE A 689 4.72 -23.13 0.51
CA PHE A 689 5.54 -24.06 1.31
C PHE A 689 6.84 -24.48 0.62
N GLY A 690 7.51 -23.52 -0.02
CA GLY A 690 8.75 -23.75 -0.75
C GLY A 690 8.60 -24.37 -2.14
N LYS A 691 7.45 -24.99 -2.47
CA LYS A 691 7.16 -25.57 -3.79
C LYS A 691 6.58 -24.52 -4.73
N THR A 692 7.07 -24.48 -5.96
CA THR A 692 6.60 -23.55 -7.00
C THR A 692 5.65 -24.29 -7.95
N LYS A 693 4.42 -23.80 -8.10
CA LYS A 693 3.50 -24.22 -9.15
C LYS A 693 3.47 -23.12 -10.22
N PRO A 694 3.96 -23.36 -11.45
CA PRO A 694 3.69 -22.46 -12.57
C PRO A 694 2.18 -22.51 -12.85
N GLY A 695 1.55 -21.36 -13.08
CA GLY A 695 0.08 -21.30 -13.13
C GLY A 695 -0.50 -20.46 -14.26
N ILE A 696 0.21 -19.44 -14.72
CA ILE A 696 -0.30 -18.53 -15.74
C ILE A 696 0.84 -18.18 -16.70
N LYS A 697 0.56 -18.28 -18.00
CA LYS A 697 1.43 -17.82 -19.07
C LYS A 697 0.66 -16.85 -19.94
N SER A 698 1.31 -15.79 -20.36
CA SER A 698 0.73 -14.80 -21.26
C SER A 698 1.75 -14.39 -22.29
N SER A 699 1.26 -13.99 -23.46
CA SER A 699 2.08 -13.30 -24.45
C SER A 699 1.37 -12.08 -25.01
N ILE A 700 2.12 -11.03 -25.33
CA ILE A 700 1.62 -9.80 -25.94
C ILE A 700 2.42 -9.59 -27.21
N GLN A 701 1.71 -9.52 -28.34
CA GLN A 701 2.30 -9.23 -29.63
C GLN A 701 2.24 -7.73 -29.90
N ILE A 702 3.39 -7.19 -30.27
CA ILE A 702 3.57 -5.79 -30.60
C ILE A 702 4.01 -5.72 -32.04
N ASN A 703 3.32 -4.88 -32.79
CA ASN A 703 3.57 -4.68 -34.20
C ASN A 703 3.69 -3.19 -34.47
N HIS A 704 4.84 -2.78 -34.99
CA HIS A 704 5.29 -1.40 -35.07
C HIS A 704 5.18 -0.71 -33.70
N ASN A 705 4.28 0.26 -33.55
CA ASN A 705 4.13 1.09 -32.34
C ASN A 705 2.87 0.76 -31.53
N ARG A 706 2.27 -0.42 -31.74
CA ARG A 706 0.96 -0.76 -31.13
C ARG A 706 0.94 -2.19 -30.60
N ILE A 707 0.18 -2.37 -29.54
CA ILE A 707 -0.21 -3.69 -29.04
C ILE A 707 -1.20 -4.28 -30.06
N GLU A 708 -0.82 -5.32 -30.78
CA GLU A 708 -1.66 -5.96 -31.81
C GLU A 708 -2.62 -6.97 -31.19
N SER A 709 -2.11 -7.82 -30.30
CA SER A 709 -2.91 -8.82 -29.60
C SER A 709 -2.26 -9.22 -28.28
N PHE A 710 -3.05 -9.83 -27.40
CA PHE A 710 -2.48 -10.55 -26.27
C PHE A 710 -3.24 -11.84 -25.99
N LYS A 711 -2.49 -12.79 -25.44
CA LYS A 711 -2.95 -14.12 -25.07
C LYS A 711 -2.71 -14.32 -23.58
N PHE A 712 -3.70 -14.87 -22.89
CA PHE A 712 -3.61 -15.23 -21.48
C PHE A 712 -4.09 -16.66 -21.29
N ILE A 713 -3.24 -17.48 -20.66
CA ILE A 713 -3.47 -18.90 -20.46
C ILE A 713 -3.25 -19.22 -18.98
N SER A 714 -4.26 -19.81 -18.35
CA SER A 714 -4.16 -20.38 -17.00
C SER A 714 -4.94 -21.69 -16.95
N ASP A 715 -4.81 -22.44 -15.85
CA ASP A 715 -5.59 -23.67 -15.60
C ASP A 715 -7.11 -23.48 -15.77
N GLN A 716 -7.62 -22.24 -15.63
CA GLN A 716 -9.05 -21.92 -15.59
C GLN A 716 -9.54 -21.04 -16.74
N SER A 717 -8.64 -20.40 -17.49
CA SER A 717 -9.01 -19.36 -18.47
C SER A 717 -8.07 -19.43 -19.68
N TYR A 718 -8.65 -19.34 -20.86
CA TYR A 718 -7.96 -19.02 -22.11
C TYR A 718 -8.58 -17.76 -22.68
N ILE A 719 -7.75 -16.76 -22.97
CA ILE A 719 -8.18 -15.52 -23.60
C ILE A 719 -7.22 -15.22 -24.73
N TYR A 720 -7.78 -14.91 -25.89
CA TYR A 720 -7.08 -14.31 -27.00
C TYR A 720 -7.83 -13.03 -27.35
N ALA A 721 -7.13 -11.91 -27.29
CA ALA A 721 -7.70 -10.60 -27.52
C ALA A 721 -6.92 -9.88 -28.62
N LYS A 722 -7.64 -9.37 -29.62
CA LYS A 722 -7.07 -8.65 -30.75
C LYS A 722 -7.46 -7.18 -30.67
N ASN A 723 -6.49 -6.30 -30.85
CA ASN A 723 -6.73 -4.87 -30.92
C ASN A 723 -7.49 -4.54 -32.21
N ILE A 724 -8.55 -3.75 -32.08
CA ILE A 724 -9.43 -3.32 -33.19
C ILE A 724 -9.40 -1.79 -33.41
N THR A 725 -8.43 -1.09 -32.79
CA THR A 725 -8.24 0.38 -32.85
C THR A 725 -7.01 0.84 -33.65
#